data_AF-A0A3E0KNE4-F1
#
_entry.id   AF-A0A3E0KNE4-F1
#
_cell.length_a   1.000
_cell.length_b   1.000
_cell.length_c   1.000
_cell.angle_alpha   90.00
_cell.angle_beta   90.00
_cell.angle_gamma   90.00
#
_symmetry.space_group_name_H-M   'P 1'
#
loop_
_entity.id
_entity.type
_entity.pdbx_description
1 polymer ?
#
loop_
_entity_poly.entity_id
_entity_poly.type
_entity_poly.pdbx_seq_one_letter_code
_entity_poly.pdbx_strand_id
1 'polypeptide(L)'
;MTQAGTGFDLERVERETQRIGRELFDRVKHEAGAFFRSERWTGQLLEWSMRHSDTRLQLFRFVDVLPTLNDPEDVVRHLREYFEGKPDPFGGLLKMGLGMAGMGRLGAMATASALRKGVEQVARTFIAGTNTEEVLKVVEQLHRQGQGFTVDVLGEATLSESEAETYRRRYLELLEALTTQASRWPKVDQVDTAPWGPIPRVNVSVKLSSLYSQLDPIDPETSTREVIARLRPIVRLAKERGAHIHIDMEDYKFKDLTFHIFRTLCDDPEFKDYRYLGIVLQAYLKDSEMDARRLIEWARQRGTPVTVRLVKGAYWDFETVHARLEGWPVPVYERKWESDASFERLTRLFLENHDCIDLAVASHNIRSIAHAMAVAKELGLPPRTVEFQVLYGMATPLRRALAEMGERVRVYTPYGELIPGMAYLVRRLLENTSNESFLRQGFAEGESPEVLLRNPVDVGREQAQREDGHGAAAGAAPAQAGQPGAPAAQAAAPARAVTAPAASSAAPGGDALNAVGQPYGGWGSGPEFGLPPYRNEPHTDFSRADARQRMQEAFERVRQTLGRRHPLLIGDDLVETADWIVSVNPSKPSEIIGYAGRAQAEHVDRAVKVANQAFPAWRDTPAEKRVEILRRAAQIMRERRFELAALISLETARRWGGGPTRTPRRPTPARSYHPRAAPPRRAHRAAAPA
;
A
#
# COMPACT_ATOMS: atom_id res chain seq x y z
N MET A 1 28.93 -31.20 17.33
CA MET A 1 29.70 -30.87 18.55
C MET A 1 29.84 -29.36 18.56
N THR A 2 29.24 -28.57 19.45
CA THR A 2 28.63 -28.79 20.76
C THR A 2 27.60 -27.67 20.93
N GLN A 3 26.37 -27.97 21.36
CA GLN A 3 25.40 -26.98 21.78
C GLN A 3 25.97 -26.17 22.96
N ALA A 4 26.20 -24.87 22.76
CA ALA A 4 26.29 -23.91 23.84
C ALA A 4 24.99 -23.09 23.79
N GLY A 5 24.01 -23.47 24.62
CA GLY A 5 22.77 -22.72 24.79
C GLY A 5 23.05 -21.41 25.50
N THR A 6 23.02 -20.30 24.76
CA THR A 6 22.81 -18.98 25.36
C THR A 6 21.33 -18.88 25.70
N GLY A 7 21.01 -18.94 27.00
CA GLY A 7 19.64 -18.94 27.50
C GLY A 7 18.94 -17.59 27.30
N PHE A 8 18.35 -17.39 26.12
CA PHE A 8 17.46 -16.27 25.87
C PHE A 8 16.12 -16.51 26.58
N ASP A 9 15.89 -15.82 27.70
CA ASP A 9 14.70 -16.00 28.55
C ASP A 9 13.57 -15.06 28.12
N LEU A 10 12.60 -15.62 27.37
CA LEU A 10 11.43 -14.88 26.89
C LEU A 10 10.58 -14.29 28.03
N GLU A 11 10.48 -14.95 29.18
CA GLU A 11 9.70 -14.43 30.30
C GLU A 11 10.41 -13.24 30.96
N ARG A 12 11.74 -13.28 31.02
CA ARG A 12 12.54 -12.15 31.50
C ARG A 12 12.42 -10.95 30.58
N VAL A 13 12.49 -11.16 29.26
CA VAL A 13 12.24 -10.11 28.26
C VAL A 13 10.85 -9.52 28.45
N GLU A 14 9.82 -10.35 28.65
CA GLU A 14 8.45 -9.87 28.92
C GLU A 14 8.38 -9.02 30.19
N ARG A 15 8.90 -9.51 31.32
CA ARG A 15 8.91 -8.75 32.59
C ARG A 15 9.63 -7.42 32.46
N GLU A 16 10.77 -7.41 31.76
CA GLU A 16 11.55 -6.20 31.54
C GLU A 16 10.85 -5.25 30.56
N THR A 17 10.16 -5.77 29.54
CA THR A 17 9.32 -4.99 28.63
C THR A 17 8.22 -4.27 29.40
N GLN A 18 7.53 -4.96 30.31
CA GLN A 18 6.51 -4.34 31.18
C GLN A 18 7.12 -3.25 32.05
N ARG A 19 8.28 -3.51 32.67
CA ARG A 19 8.98 -2.55 33.54
C ARG A 19 9.38 -1.28 32.79
N ILE A 20 10.08 -1.43 31.67
CA ILE A 20 10.52 -0.31 30.80
C ILE A 20 9.30 0.42 30.24
N GLY A 21 8.27 -0.32 29.82
CA GLY A 21 7.03 0.25 29.30
C GLY A 21 6.35 1.18 30.31
N ARG A 22 6.20 0.75 31.57
CA ARG A 22 5.61 1.57 32.63
C ARG A 22 6.45 2.82 32.91
N GLU A 23 7.78 2.66 32.98
CA GLU A 23 8.70 3.79 33.16
C GLU A 23 8.55 4.82 32.02
N LEU A 24 8.47 4.36 30.77
CA LEU A 24 8.23 5.24 29.62
C LEU A 24 6.87 5.93 29.69
N PHE A 25 5.81 5.22 30.09
CA PHE A 25 4.48 5.81 30.27
C PHE A 25 4.48 6.94 31.31
N ASP A 26 5.14 6.75 32.44
CA ASP A 26 5.21 7.75 33.50
C ASP A 26 5.98 9.01 33.05
N ARG A 27 7.12 8.84 32.37
CA ARG A 27 7.89 9.94 31.77
C ARG A 27 7.08 10.68 30.71
N VAL A 28 6.38 9.95 29.84
CA VAL A 28 5.52 10.51 28.79
C VAL A 28 4.37 11.32 29.38
N LYS A 29 3.73 10.85 30.45
CA LYS A 29 2.65 11.60 31.13
C LYS A 29 3.17 12.92 31.73
N HIS A 30 4.35 12.91 32.33
CA HIS A 30 4.99 14.11 32.86
C HIS A 30 5.26 15.14 31.75
N GLU A 31 5.83 14.71 30.62
CA GLU A 31 6.09 15.57 29.46
C GLU A 31 4.80 16.08 28.78
N ALA A 32 3.76 15.24 28.72
CA ALA A 32 2.49 15.58 28.07
C ALA A 32 1.76 16.75 28.75
N GLY A 33 1.77 16.81 30.09
CA GLY A 33 1.17 17.91 30.86
C GLY A 33 1.75 19.29 30.51
N ALA A 34 2.99 19.35 30.04
CA ALA A 34 3.61 20.59 29.57
C ALA A 34 3.22 20.95 28.12
N PHE A 35 3.03 19.95 27.25
CA PHE A 35 2.80 20.10 25.81
C PHE A 35 1.35 20.46 25.43
N PHE A 36 0.34 19.90 26.11
CA PHE A 36 -1.07 20.16 25.79
C PHE A 36 -1.51 21.63 25.96
N ARG A 37 -0.67 22.49 26.57
CA ARG A 37 -0.91 23.93 26.68
C ARG A 37 -0.66 24.72 25.39
N SER A 38 0.11 24.20 24.41
CA SER A 38 0.57 24.99 23.25
C SER A 38 -0.14 24.73 21.91
N GLU A 39 -0.87 23.62 21.70
CA GLU A 39 -1.41 23.23 20.37
C GLU A 39 -2.93 22.96 20.37
N ARG A 40 -3.74 23.93 20.81
CA ARG A 40 -5.20 23.78 20.98
C ARG A 40 -5.98 23.42 19.71
N TRP A 41 -5.55 23.84 18.52
CA TRP A 41 -6.36 23.69 17.30
C TRP A 41 -6.23 22.31 16.64
N THR A 42 -5.01 21.79 16.49
CA THR A 42 -4.75 20.44 15.95
C THR A 42 -5.39 19.37 16.83
N GLY A 43 -5.29 19.51 18.15
CA GLY A 43 -5.97 18.63 19.11
C GLY A 43 -7.50 18.64 18.95
N GLN A 44 -8.11 19.81 18.78
CA GLN A 44 -9.55 19.94 18.56
C GLN A 44 -10.03 19.29 17.25
N LEU A 45 -9.28 19.44 16.15
CA LEU A 45 -9.62 18.83 14.86
C LEU A 45 -9.54 17.29 14.94
N LEU A 46 -8.49 16.77 15.57
CA LEU A 46 -8.32 15.34 15.81
C LEU A 46 -9.42 14.80 16.71
N GLU A 47 -9.68 15.44 17.84
CA GLU A 47 -10.75 15.09 18.79
C GLU A 47 -12.13 15.10 18.13
N TRP A 48 -12.42 16.13 17.33
CA TRP A 48 -13.66 16.20 16.55
C TRP A 48 -13.78 15.05 15.55
N SER A 49 -12.69 14.73 14.84
CA SER A 49 -12.68 13.66 13.83
C SER A 49 -12.90 12.28 14.44
N MET A 50 -12.43 12.08 15.68
CA MET A 50 -12.64 10.85 16.44
C MET A 50 -14.07 10.73 16.96
N ARG A 51 -14.71 11.86 17.31
CA ARG A 51 -16.11 11.90 17.77
C ARG A 51 -17.14 11.74 16.64
N HIS A 52 -16.80 12.11 15.41
CA HIS A 52 -17.73 12.10 14.28
C HIS A 52 -17.22 11.18 13.15
N SER A 53 -17.30 9.86 13.36
CA SER A 53 -16.85 8.85 12.39
C SER A 53 -17.47 9.03 11.00
N ASP A 54 -18.73 9.45 10.92
CA ASP A 54 -19.51 9.52 9.69
C ASP A 54 -19.11 10.72 8.80
N THR A 55 -18.59 11.78 9.41
CA THR A 55 -18.15 13.00 8.72
C THR A 55 -16.64 13.12 8.60
N ARG A 56 -15.87 12.28 9.31
CA ARG A 56 -14.41 12.18 9.21
C ARG A 56 -13.94 11.97 7.76
N LEU A 57 -14.59 11.07 7.01
CA LEU A 57 -14.24 10.81 5.62
C LEU A 57 -14.39 12.06 4.74
N GLN A 58 -15.43 12.86 5.00
CA GLN A 58 -15.66 14.11 4.27
C GLN A 58 -14.59 15.15 4.58
N LEU A 59 -14.18 15.25 5.86
CA LEU A 59 -13.07 16.12 6.25
C LEU A 59 -11.77 15.74 5.54
N PHE A 60 -11.42 14.46 5.51
CA PHE A 60 -10.16 14.05 4.87
C PHE A 60 -10.18 14.28 3.35
N ARG A 61 -11.30 14.00 2.67
CA ARG A 61 -11.47 14.29 1.25
C ARG A 61 -11.45 15.79 0.94
N PHE A 62 -12.04 16.61 1.82
CA PHE A 62 -12.01 18.07 1.67
C PHE A 62 -10.58 18.62 1.82
N VAL A 63 -9.84 18.14 2.83
CA VAL A 63 -8.43 18.53 3.04
C VAL A 63 -7.56 18.11 1.85
N ASP A 64 -7.80 16.92 1.29
CA ASP A 64 -7.08 16.39 0.12
C ASP A 64 -7.29 17.24 -1.15
N VAL A 65 -8.52 17.68 -1.42
CA VAL A 65 -8.83 18.49 -2.62
C VAL A 65 -8.49 19.98 -2.46
N LEU A 66 -8.41 20.50 -1.23
CA LEU A 66 -8.21 21.94 -0.97
C LEU A 66 -7.02 22.59 -1.72
N PRO A 67 -5.85 21.94 -1.87
CA PRO A 67 -4.71 22.52 -2.59
C PRO A 67 -4.95 22.70 -4.08
N THR A 68 -5.86 21.92 -4.68
CA THR A 68 -6.16 22.02 -6.12
C THR A 68 -7.21 23.09 -6.44
N LEU A 69 -7.93 23.56 -5.41
CA LEU A 69 -8.93 24.61 -5.57
C LEU A 69 -8.21 25.95 -5.69
N ASN A 70 -8.17 26.58 -6.86
CA ASN A 70 -7.50 27.90 -7.02
C ASN A 70 -8.48 29.08 -6.95
N ASP A 71 -9.78 28.82 -7.14
CA ASP A 71 -10.83 29.83 -7.01
C ASP A 71 -11.41 29.84 -5.58
N PRO A 72 -11.42 30.99 -4.89
CA PRO A 72 -12.10 31.14 -3.60
C PRO A 72 -13.58 30.71 -3.60
N GLU A 73 -14.31 30.89 -4.70
CA GLU A 73 -15.72 30.48 -4.80
C GLU A 73 -15.85 28.95 -4.84
N ASP A 74 -14.91 28.26 -5.49
CA ASP A 74 -14.84 26.79 -5.47
C ASP A 74 -14.55 26.27 -4.06
N VAL A 75 -13.71 26.95 -3.27
CA VAL A 75 -13.45 26.55 -1.88
C VAL A 75 -14.74 26.57 -1.06
N VAL A 76 -15.52 27.65 -1.18
CA VAL A 76 -16.80 27.77 -0.46
C VAL A 76 -17.82 26.76 -0.98
N ARG A 77 -17.89 26.54 -2.29
CA ARG A 77 -18.77 25.53 -2.90
C ARG A 77 -18.45 24.13 -2.37
N HIS A 78 -17.20 23.70 -2.40
CA HIS A 78 -16.81 22.39 -1.88
C HIS A 78 -17.05 22.32 -0.36
N LEU A 79 -16.74 23.36 0.41
CA LEU A 79 -17.03 23.38 1.84
C LEU A 79 -18.51 23.07 2.11
N ARG A 80 -19.42 23.63 1.31
CA ARG A 80 -20.86 23.31 1.39
C ARG A 80 -21.15 21.87 0.96
N GLU A 81 -20.69 21.44 -0.21
CA GLU A 81 -20.94 20.09 -0.71
C GLU A 81 -20.48 18.99 0.27
N TYR A 82 -19.36 19.21 0.96
CA TYR A 82 -18.82 18.27 1.94
C TYR A 82 -19.60 18.28 3.27
N PHE A 83 -20.00 19.45 3.77
CA PHE A 83 -20.48 19.63 5.16
C PHE A 83 -21.91 20.17 5.33
N GLU A 84 -22.64 20.47 4.26
CA GLU A 84 -24.04 20.88 4.36
C GLU A 84 -24.89 19.80 5.04
N GLY A 85 -25.71 20.22 6.01
CA GLY A 85 -26.51 19.30 6.84
C GLY A 85 -25.72 18.44 7.82
N LYS A 86 -24.42 18.69 8.00
CA LYS A 86 -23.52 17.90 8.85
C LYS A 86 -22.86 18.75 9.94
N PRO A 87 -22.34 18.14 11.02
CA PRO A 87 -21.52 18.82 12.01
C PRO A 87 -20.34 19.56 11.36
N ASP A 88 -20.09 20.80 11.78
CA ASP A 88 -19.00 21.64 11.25
C ASP A 88 -17.67 21.31 11.97
N PRO A 89 -16.64 20.79 11.26
CA PRO A 89 -15.33 20.51 11.86
C PRO A 89 -14.53 21.76 12.22
N PHE A 90 -14.91 22.93 11.69
CA PHE A 90 -14.14 24.16 11.81
C PHE A 90 -14.76 25.16 12.80
N GLY A 91 -15.61 24.69 13.72
CA GLY A 91 -16.06 25.49 14.87
C GLY A 91 -16.92 26.70 14.52
N GLY A 92 -17.75 26.62 13.47
CA GLY A 92 -18.66 27.70 13.03
C GLY A 92 -18.21 28.43 11.76
N LEU A 93 -17.03 28.11 11.21
CA LEU A 93 -16.54 28.65 9.94
C LEU A 93 -17.45 28.28 8.75
N LEU A 94 -18.17 27.15 8.80
CA LEU A 94 -19.19 26.81 7.81
C LEU A 94 -20.35 27.82 7.86
N LYS A 95 -20.79 28.19 9.07
CA LYS A 95 -21.85 29.21 9.26
C LYS A 95 -21.38 30.59 8.81
N MET A 96 -20.12 30.94 9.08
CA MET A 96 -19.51 32.18 8.59
C MET A 96 -19.41 32.19 7.05
N GLY A 97 -18.94 31.10 6.43
CA GLY A 97 -18.83 30.98 4.97
C GLY A 97 -20.18 30.97 4.27
N LEU A 98 -21.20 30.34 4.86
CA LEU A 98 -22.59 30.38 4.39
C LEU A 98 -23.19 31.80 4.49
N GLY A 99 -22.96 32.50 5.61
CA GLY A 99 -23.42 33.89 5.80
C GLY A 99 -22.68 34.90 4.91
N MET A 100 -21.37 34.76 4.74
CA MET A 100 -20.53 35.68 3.96
C MET A 100 -20.57 35.43 2.45
N ALA A 101 -21.00 34.26 1.98
CA ALA A 101 -21.27 34.06 0.56
C ALA A 101 -22.40 34.95 0.02
N GLY A 102 -23.27 35.46 0.90
CA GLY A 102 -24.23 36.52 0.57
C GLY A 102 -23.58 37.90 0.33
N MET A 103 -22.29 38.07 0.66
CA MET A 103 -21.50 39.29 0.43
C MET A 103 -20.65 39.21 -0.86
N GLY A 104 -20.90 38.22 -1.72
CA GLY A 104 -20.21 38.03 -2.99
C GLY A 104 -18.75 37.56 -2.85
N ARG A 105 -17.96 37.78 -3.90
CA ARG A 105 -16.59 37.25 -4.07
C ARG A 105 -15.62 37.60 -2.93
N LEU A 106 -15.78 38.76 -2.29
CA LEU A 106 -14.95 39.19 -1.16
C LEU A 106 -15.12 38.29 0.07
N GLY A 107 -16.35 37.88 0.37
CA GLY A 107 -16.64 36.93 1.45
C GLY A 107 -16.05 35.54 1.18
N ALA A 108 -16.08 35.11 -0.08
CA ALA A 108 -15.45 33.86 -0.51
C ALA A 108 -13.92 33.90 -0.35
N MET A 109 -13.27 35.00 -0.73
CA MET A 109 -11.82 35.19 -0.52
C MET A 109 -11.42 35.10 0.95
N ALA A 110 -12.14 35.79 1.83
CA ALA A 110 -11.85 35.77 3.26
C ALA A 110 -11.99 34.36 3.85
N THR A 111 -13.07 33.65 3.50
CA THR A 111 -13.32 32.28 3.97
C THR A 111 -12.27 31.31 3.46
N ALA A 112 -11.94 31.36 2.15
CA ALA A 112 -10.93 30.52 1.55
C ALA A 112 -9.54 30.74 2.17
N SER A 113 -9.16 31.99 2.42
CA SER A 113 -7.89 32.34 3.07
C SER A 113 -7.83 31.81 4.50
N ALA A 114 -8.89 31.96 5.29
CA ALA A 114 -8.98 31.43 6.65
C ALA A 114 -8.85 29.90 6.67
N LEU A 115 -9.55 29.19 5.78
CA LEU A 115 -9.48 27.73 5.65
C LEU A 115 -8.08 27.25 5.25
N ARG A 116 -7.47 27.88 4.24
CA ARG A 116 -6.10 27.55 3.81
C ARG A 116 -5.11 27.73 4.94
N LYS A 117 -5.16 28.86 5.65
CA LYS A 117 -4.27 29.11 6.80
C LYS A 117 -4.47 28.08 7.92
N GLY A 118 -5.72 27.69 8.21
CA GLY A 118 -6.00 26.65 9.19
C GLY A 118 -5.39 25.30 8.79
N VAL A 119 -5.64 24.85 7.56
CA VAL A 119 -5.08 23.58 7.05
C VAL A 119 -3.55 23.63 6.97
N GLU A 120 -2.98 24.75 6.53
CA GLU A 120 -1.53 24.97 6.52
C GLU A 120 -0.93 24.89 7.93
N GLN A 121 -1.59 25.47 8.94
CA GLN A 121 -1.15 25.41 10.33
C GLN A 121 -1.11 23.97 10.86
N VAL A 122 -2.09 23.14 10.49
CA VAL A 122 -2.09 21.71 10.83
C VAL A 122 -0.99 20.99 10.07
N ALA A 123 -0.80 21.26 8.79
CA ALA A 123 0.28 20.65 8.01
C ALA A 123 1.66 20.97 8.58
N ARG A 124 1.92 22.21 9.02
CA ARG A 124 3.17 22.63 9.69
C ARG A 124 3.44 21.91 11.01
N THR A 125 2.43 21.27 11.61
CA THR A 125 2.63 20.38 12.77
C THR A 125 3.42 19.13 12.34
N PHE A 126 3.11 18.56 11.17
CA PHE A 126 3.69 17.30 10.69
C PHE A 126 4.79 17.46 9.64
N ILE A 127 4.93 18.66 9.06
CA ILE A 127 5.90 19.01 8.02
C ILE A 127 6.87 20.04 8.61
N ALA A 128 8.16 19.72 8.59
CA ALA A 128 9.20 20.52 9.22
C ALA A 128 9.54 21.80 8.46
N GLY A 129 9.17 21.88 7.18
CA GLY A 129 9.38 23.07 6.37
C GLY A 129 8.85 22.90 4.96
N THR A 130 8.65 24.01 4.28
CA THR A 130 8.21 24.05 2.88
C THR A 130 9.38 24.16 1.89
N ASN A 131 10.57 24.50 2.40
CA ASN A 131 11.79 24.69 1.65
C ASN A 131 13.02 24.25 2.45
N THR A 132 14.18 24.22 1.79
CA THR A 132 15.45 23.76 2.36
C THR A 132 15.89 24.62 3.57
N GLU A 133 15.70 25.94 3.54
CA GLU A 133 16.13 26.81 4.64
C GLU A 133 15.34 26.57 5.94
N GLU A 134 14.04 26.32 5.82
CA GLU A 134 13.18 26.01 6.96
C GLU A 134 13.56 24.68 7.61
N VAL A 135 13.72 23.62 6.80
CA VAL A 135 14.07 22.30 7.34
C VAL A 135 15.47 22.32 7.99
N LEU A 136 16.42 23.08 7.42
CA LEU A 136 17.76 23.26 7.98
C LEU A 136 17.74 23.84 9.41
N LYS A 137 16.88 24.82 9.67
CA LYS A 137 16.70 25.39 11.02
C LYS A 137 16.12 24.36 12.00
N VAL A 138 15.14 23.58 11.54
CA VAL A 138 14.50 22.54 12.36
C VAL A 138 15.50 21.44 12.73
N VAL A 139 16.27 20.92 11.77
CA VAL A 139 17.23 19.83 12.05
C VAL A 139 18.39 20.26 12.94
N GLU A 140 18.85 21.52 12.84
CA GLU A 140 19.83 22.09 13.77
C GLU A 140 19.26 22.16 15.19
N GLN A 141 17.99 22.55 15.34
CA GLN A 141 17.33 22.59 16.64
C GLN A 141 17.18 21.19 17.24
N LEU A 142 16.82 20.18 16.43
CA LEU A 142 16.74 18.78 16.86
C LEU A 142 18.12 18.29 17.34
N HIS A 143 19.18 18.58 16.58
CA HIS A 143 20.54 18.19 16.95
C HIS A 143 20.98 18.78 18.29
N ARG A 144 20.74 20.08 18.51
CA ARG A 144 20.99 20.75 19.80
C ARG A 144 20.21 20.16 20.97
N GLN A 145 19.08 19.50 20.70
CA GLN A 145 18.25 18.82 21.69
C GLN A 145 18.64 17.35 21.92
N GLY A 146 19.79 16.90 21.42
CA GLY A 146 20.22 15.51 21.60
C GLY A 146 19.54 14.53 20.65
N GLN A 147 18.97 15.01 19.53
CA GLN A 147 18.18 14.19 18.61
C GLN A 147 18.75 14.23 17.20
N GLY A 148 18.90 13.06 16.57
CA GLY A 148 19.20 12.95 15.15
C GLY A 148 17.97 13.26 14.30
N PHE A 149 18.16 13.35 12.99
CA PHE A 149 17.06 13.47 12.03
C PHE A 149 17.31 12.58 10.82
N THR A 150 16.26 12.32 10.05
CA THR A 150 16.34 11.86 8.66
C THR A 150 15.40 12.73 7.84
N VAL A 151 15.93 13.42 6.83
CA VAL A 151 15.10 14.32 6.02
C VAL A 151 14.44 13.53 4.89
N ASP A 152 13.13 13.71 4.73
CA ASP A 152 12.36 13.16 3.61
C ASP A 152 11.86 14.29 2.70
N VAL A 153 12.15 14.18 1.41
CA VAL A 153 11.66 15.12 0.39
C VAL A 153 10.24 14.71 0.05
N LEU A 154 9.27 15.53 0.47
CA LEU A 154 7.87 15.36 0.06
C LEU A 154 7.71 15.80 -1.40
N GLY A 155 6.98 15.00 -2.15
CA GLY A 155 6.53 15.38 -3.46
C GLY A 155 5.46 14.43 -4.00
N GLU A 156 4.93 14.75 -5.18
CA GLU A 156 3.92 13.94 -5.86
C GLU A 156 4.54 12.70 -6.50
N ALA A 157 3.68 11.77 -6.94
CA ALA A 157 4.12 10.64 -7.75
C ALA A 157 4.91 11.16 -8.96
N THR A 158 6.07 10.55 -9.23
CA THR A 158 6.89 10.91 -10.38
C THR A 158 6.32 10.26 -11.63
N LEU A 159 5.83 11.08 -12.56
CA LEU A 159 5.14 10.67 -13.77
C LEU A 159 5.95 10.91 -15.04
N SER A 160 7.09 11.61 -14.93
CA SER A 160 7.99 11.88 -16.04
C SER A 160 9.47 11.76 -15.65
N GLU A 161 10.33 11.52 -16.64
CA GLU A 161 11.78 11.47 -16.42
C GLU A 161 12.36 12.86 -16.05
N SER A 162 11.70 13.95 -16.46
CA SER A 162 12.03 15.31 -16.03
C SER A 162 11.73 15.54 -14.54
N GLU A 163 10.64 15.00 -14.02
CA GLU A 163 10.34 15.03 -12.59
C GLU A 163 11.36 14.19 -11.81
N ALA A 164 11.68 12.98 -12.30
CA ALA A 164 12.69 12.12 -11.69
C ALA A 164 14.06 12.83 -11.58
N GLU A 165 14.45 13.54 -12.64
CA GLU A 165 15.69 14.34 -12.65
C GLU A 165 15.61 15.55 -11.70
N THR A 166 14.44 16.16 -11.56
CA THR A 166 14.20 17.24 -10.59
C THR A 166 14.32 16.72 -9.15
N TYR A 167 13.78 15.55 -8.84
CA TYR A 167 13.97 14.91 -7.53
C TYR A 167 15.43 14.58 -7.25
N ARG A 168 16.13 14.01 -8.23
CA ARG A 168 17.58 13.73 -8.11
C ARG A 168 18.35 14.99 -7.75
N ARG A 169 18.09 16.10 -8.44
CA ARG A 169 18.73 17.39 -8.17
C ARG A 169 18.41 17.91 -6.77
N ARG A 170 17.14 17.87 -6.37
CA ARG A 170 16.69 18.25 -5.01
C ARG A 170 17.42 17.46 -3.93
N TYR A 171 17.62 16.16 -4.11
CA TYR A 171 18.38 15.33 -3.17
C TYR A 171 19.86 15.75 -3.08
N LEU A 172 20.50 16.06 -4.20
CA LEU A 172 21.89 16.52 -4.21
C LEU A 172 22.04 17.88 -3.53
N GLU A 173 21.21 18.85 -3.88
CA GLU A 173 21.20 20.19 -3.28
C GLU A 173 20.94 20.12 -1.76
N LEU A 174 19.99 19.27 -1.34
CA LEU A 174 19.69 19.03 0.07
C LEU A 174 20.89 18.44 0.82
N LEU A 175 21.54 17.41 0.25
CA LEU A 175 22.71 16.78 0.87
C LEU A 175 23.87 17.76 1.02
N GLU A 176 24.14 18.57 -0.01
CA GLU A 176 25.17 19.62 0.06
C GLU A 176 24.86 20.63 1.16
N ALA A 177 23.64 21.13 1.23
CA ALA A 177 23.21 22.10 2.22
C ALA A 177 23.28 21.55 3.65
N LEU A 178 22.73 20.35 3.87
CA LEU A 178 22.73 19.67 5.17
C LEU A 178 24.15 19.39 5.65
N THR A 179 25.01 18.82 4.80
CA THR A 179 26.38 18.45 5.20
C THR A 179 27.24 19.68 5.46
N THR A 180 27.07 20.73 4.68
CA THR A 180 27.75 22.03 4.89
C THR A 180 27.37 22.61 6.26
N GLN A 181 26.09 22.65 6.60
CA GLN A 181 25.65 23.20 7.87
C GLN A 181 26.02 22.30 9.06
N ALA A 182 25.81 20.98 8.93
CA ALA A 182 26.09 20.01 9.99
C ALA A 182 27.57 19.91 10.38
N SER A 183 28.48 20.29 9.47
CA SER A 183 29.92 20.38 9.76
C SER A 183 30.26 21.41 10.85
N ARG A 184 29.39 22.41 11.04
CA ARG A 184 29.57 23.50 12.01
C ARG A 184 28.93 23.23 13.36
N TRP A 185 28.13 22.17 13.48
CA TRP A 185 27.44 21.86 14.72
C TRP A 185 28.40 21.33 15.79
N PRO A 186 28.18 21.68 17.08
CA PRO A 186 28.92 21.08 18.17
C PRO A 186 28.68 19.57 18.19
N LYS A 187 29.64 18.78 18.67
CA LYS A 187 29.45 17.33 18.79
C LYS A 187 28.41 17.01 19.86
N VAL A 188 27.48 16.12 19.53
CA VAL A 188 26.49 15.60 20.48
C VAL A 188 26.64 14.09 20.56
N ASP A 189 27.40 13.61 21.55
CA ASP A 189 27.82 12.21 21.63
C ASP A 189 26.65 11.23 21.55
N GLN A 190 25.49 11.56 22.14
CA GLN A 190 24.31 10.70 22.15
C GLN A 190 23.81 10.30 20.74
N VAL A 191 23.96 11.18 19.74
CA VAL A 191 23.45 10.96 18.37
C VAL A 191 24.53 11.00 17.29
N ASP A 192 25.74 11.44 17.63
CA ASP A 192 26.89 11.48 16.73
C ASP A 192 27.81 10.24 16.90
N THR A 193 27.52 9.37 17.88
CA THR A 193 28.32 8.16 18.14
C THR A 193 27.43 6.93 18.39
N ALA A 194 27.95 5.77 17.98
CA ALA A 194 27.42 4.45 18.26
C ALA A 194 28.55 3.55 18.81
N PRO A 195 28.26 2.32 19.30
CA PRO A 195 29.28 1.42 19.82
C PRO A 195 30.40 1.07 18.82
N TRP A 196 30.10 1.14 17.51
CA TRP A 196 31.05 0.92 16.43
C TRP A 196 31.77 2.20 15.94
N GLY A 197 31.58 3.34 16.61
CA GLY A 197 32.31 4.59 16.35
C GLY A 197 31.43 5.79 15.97
N PRO A 198 32.04 6.86 15.42
CA PRO A 198 31.31 8.03 14.95
C PRO A 198 30.33 7.67 13.83
N ILE A 199 29.15 8.30 13.83
CA ILE A 199 28.13 8.10 12.80
C ILE A 199 27.77 9.42 12.09
N PRO A 200 27.27 9.37 10.84
CA PRO A 200 26.83 10.56 10.12
C PRO A 200 25.78 11.39 10.88
N ARG A 201 26.03 12.69 10.98
CA ARG A 201 25.05 13.67 11.48
C ARG A 201 23.89 13.86 10.51
N VAL A 202 24.19 13.78 9.21
CA VAL A 202 23.21 13.92 8.14
C VAL A 202 22.67 12.56 7.76
N ASN A 203 21.35 12.46 7.67
CA ASN A 203 20.66 11.30 7.13
C ASN A 203 19.50 11.77 6.24
N VAL A 204 19.33 11.15 5.08
CA VAL A 204 18.27 11.47 4.11
C VAL A 204 17.56 10.18 3.72
N SER A 205 16.22 10.20 3.75
CA SER A 205 15.38 9.11 3.27
C SER A 205 14.98 9.33 1.81
N VAL A 206 15.08 8.29 1.00
CA VAL A 206 14.87 8.31 -0.46
C VAL A 206 13.83 7.28 -0.85
N LYS A 207 12.83 7.70 -1.64
CA LYS A 207 11.84 6.82 -2.25
C LYS A 207 12.27 6.48 -3.67
N LEU A 208 12.39 5.20 -4.02
CA LEU A 208 12.91 4.79 -5.33
C LEU A 208 11.95 5.18 -6.46
N SER A 209 10.64 5.17 -6.22
CA SER A 209 9.64 5.62 -7.20
C SER A 209 9.81 7.09 -7.60
N SER A 210 10.45 7.92 -6.76
CA SER A 210 10.74 9.32 -7.10
C SER A 210 11.87 9.49 -8.11
N LEU A 211 12.66 8.43 -8.32
CA LEU A 211 13.84 8.45 -9.21
C LEU A 211 13.58 7.80 -10.57
N TYR A 212 12.42 7.18 -10.80
CA TYR A 212 12.10 6.60 -12.11
C TYR A 212 10.59 6.52 -12.33
N SER A 213 10.09 7.20 -13.35
CA SER A 213 8.63 7.31 -13.57
C SER A 213 7.98 6.01 -14.05
N GLN A 214 8.78 5.09 -14.60
CA GLN A 214 8.32 3.80 -15.10
C GLN A 214 8.80 2.63 -14.22
N LEU A 215 9.01 2.88 -12.91
CA LEU A 215 9.35 1.83 -11.96
C LEU A 215 8.28 0.74 -11.98
N ASP A 216 8.62 -0.43 -12.49
CA ASP A 216 7.68 -1.53 -12.67
C ASP A 216 8.40 -2.88 -12.46
N PRO A 217 7.92 -3.72 -11.54
CA PRO A 217 8.53 -5.03 -11.30
C PRO A 217 8.34 -6.02 -12.45
N ILE A 218 7.56 -5.68 -13.49
CA ILE A 218 7.46 -6.47 -14.72
C ILE A 218 8.77 -6.55 -15.50
N ASP A 219 9.58 -5.49 -15.46
CA ASP A 219 10.92 -5.38 -16.04
C ASP A 219 11.89 -4.92 -14.94
N PRO A 220 12.27 -5.83 -14.02
CA PRO A 220 13.09 -5.49 -12.87
C PRO A 220 14.51 -5.07 -13.28
N GLU A 221 15.03 -5.58 -14.40
CA GLU A 221 16.36 -5.26 -14.90
C GLU A 221 16.46 -3.81 -15.39
N THR A 222 15.53 -3.37 -16.24
CA THR A 222 15.47 -1.96 -16.68
C THR A 222 15.18 -1.05 -15.51
N SER A 223 14.17 -1.38 -14.70
CA SER A 223 13.84 -0.59 -13.49
C SER A 223 15.05 -0.38 -12.59
N THR A 224 15.84 -1.44 -12.36
CA THR A 224 17.05 -1.37 -11.54
C THR A 224 18.11 -0.50 -12.17
N ARG A 225 18.37 -0.66 -13.46
CA ARG A 225 19.36 0.15 -14.18
C ARG A 225 19.03 1.65 -14.12
N GLU A 226 17.78 2.02 -14.43
CA GLU A 226 17.35 3.42 -14.49
C GLU A 226 17.34 4.09 -13.11
N VAL A 227 16.92 3.37 -12.05
CA VAL A 227 16.98 3.87 -10.68
C VAL A 227 18.43 4.03 -10.21
N ILE A 228 19.29 3.02 -10.42
CA ILE A 228 20.70 3.09 -10.00
C ILE A 228 21.43 4.24 -10.71
N ALA A 229 21.13 4.51 -11.99
CA ALA A 229 21.73 5.61 -12.72
C ALA A 229 21.54 6.97 -12.02
N ARG A 230 20.39 7.18 -11.37
CA ARG A 230 20.07 8.42 -10.63
C ARG A 230 20.40 8.38 -9.15
N LEU A 231 20.31 7.21 -8.54
CA LEU A 231 20.64 7.00 -7.12
C LEU A 231 22.14 7.03 -6.85
N ARG A 232 22.97 6.52 -7.76
CA ARG A 232 24.43 6.45 -7.59
C ARG A 232 25.08 7.82 -7.30
N PRO A 233 24.81 8.91 -8.04
CA PRO A 233 25.34 10.23 -7.70
C PRO A 233 24.96 10.71 -6.29
N ILE A 234 23.74 10.41 -5.83
CA ILE A 234 23.26 10.78 -4.48
C ILE A 234 24.07 10.05 -3.42
N VAL A 235 24.25 8.73 -3.58
CA VAL A 235 25.02 7.91 -2.64
C VAL A 235 26.50 8.25 -2.65
N ARG A 236 27.08 8.53 -3.82
CA ARG A 236 28.46 9.00 -3.95
C ARG A 236 28.69 10.27 -3.15
N LEU A 237 27.87 11.29 -3.37
CA LEU A 237 27.95 12.55 -2.63
C LEU A 237 27.81 12.31 -1.12
N ALA A 238 26.87 11.45 -0.72
CA ALA A 238 26.67 11.11 0.68
C ALA A 238 27.91 10.43 1.29
N LYS A 239 28.54 9.50 0.57
CA LYS A 239 29.79 8.85 0.99
C LYS A 239 30.94 9.86 1.13
N GLU A 240 31.12 10.74 0.16
CA GLU A 240 32.17 11.77 0.16
C GLU A 240 32.00 12.79 1.30
N ARG A 241 30.76 13.11 1.66
CA ARG A 241 30.44 14.10 2.70
C ARG A 241 30.15 13.51 4.08
N GLY A 242 30.14 12.19 4.23
CA GLY A 242 29.82 11.50 5.48
C GLY A 242 28.34 11.64 5.89
N ALA A 243 27.42 11.28 4.99
CA ALA A 243 25.97 11.31 5.19
C ALA A 243 25.34 9.92 5.00
N HIS A 244 24.35 9.57 5.82
CA HIS A 244 23.61 8.32 5.69
C HIS A 244 22.50 8.45 4.64
N ILE A 245 22.37 7.45 3.75
CA ILE A 245 21.23 7.32 2.83
C ILE A 245 20.36 6.15 3.24
N HIS A 246 19.07 6.42 3.40
CA HIS A 246 18.08 5.43 3.77
C HIS A 246 17.08 5.23 2.62
N ILE A 247 16.86 4.01 2.19
CA ILE A 247 15.89 3.67 1.14
C ILE A 247 14.56 3.29 1.80
N ASP A 248 13.52 4.07 1.54
CA ASP A 248 12.18 3.80 2.04
C ASP A 248 11.49 2.66 1.28
N MET A 249 10.61 1.95 1.99
CA MET A 249 9.80 0.88 1.44
C MET A 249 8.38 1.37 1.17
N GLU A 250 7.94 1.20 -0.07
CA GLU A 250 6.67 1.69 -0.60
C GLU A 250 5.62 0.55 -0.62
N ASP A 251 4.75 0.52 -1.63
CA ASP A 251 3.74 -0.52 -1.84
C ASP A 251 4.34 -1.93 -1.98
N TYR A 252 3.58 -2.97 -1.62
CA TYR A 252 4.02 -4.38 -1.65
C TYR A 252 4.53 -4.80 -3.02
N LYS A 253 3.89 -4.32 -4.10
CA LYS A 253 4.29 -4.63 -5.49
C LYS A 253 5.74 -4.23 -5.81
N PHE A 254 6.30 -3.24 -5.11
CA PHE A 254 7.67 -2.78 -5.32
C PHE A 254 8.67 -3.42 -4.37
N LYS A 255 8.23 -4.09 -3.31
CA LYS A 255 9.06 -4.56 -2.20
C LYS A 255 10.27 -5.39 -2.67
N ASP A 256 10.03 -6.43 -3.46
CA ASP A 256 11.09 -7.31 -3.96
C ASP A 256 12.06 -6.57 -4.89
N LEU A 257 11.54 -5.66 -5.72
CA LEU A 257 12.34 -4.82 -6.60
C LEU A 257 13.22 -3.83 -5.80
N THR A 258 12.68 -3.21 -4.76
CA THR A 258 13.41 -2.32 -3.86
C THR A 258 14.56 -3.04 -3.15
N PHE A 259 14.31 -4.25 -2.61
CA PHE A 259 15.37 -5.09 -2.04
C PHE A 259 16.42 -5.50 -3.08
N HIS A 260 16.01 -5.76 -4.32
CA HIS A 260 16.96 -6.06 -5.39
C HIS A 260 17.83 -4.85 -5.74
N ILE A 261 17.24 -3.68 -5.96
CA ILE A 261 17.95 -2.43 -6.27
C ILE A 261 18.94 -2.07 -5.15
N PHE A 262 18.49 -2.12 -3.89
CA PHE A 262 19.33 -1.80 -2.73
C PHE A 262 20.56 -2.70 -2.64
N ARG A 263 20.39 -4.02 -2.82
CA ARG A 263 21.51 -4.97 -2.80
C ARG A 263 22.46 -4.74 -3.97
N THR A 264 21.93 -4.57 -5.18
CA THR A 264 22.73 -4.27 -6.38
C THR A 264 23.56 -2.99 -6.21
N LEU A 265 23.00 -1.96 -5.58
CA LEU A 265 23.74 -0.74 -5.25
C LEU A 265 24.85 -1.01 -4.21
N CYS A 266 24.53 -1.74 -3.13
CA CYS A 266 25.45 -2.00 -2.04
C CYS A 266 26.56 -3.00 -2.39
N ASP A 267 26.34 -3.86 -3.39
CA ASP A 267 27.32 -4.82 -3.90
C ASP A 267 28.28 -4.19 -4.94
N ASP A 268 27.96 -2.98 -5.42
CA ASP A 268 28.85 -2.22 -6.28
C ASP A 268 30.19 -1.95 -5.57
N PRO A 269 31.35 -2.19 -6.22
CA PRO A 269 32.66 -1.93 -5.62
C PRO A 269 32.82 -0.50 -5.08
N GLU A 270 32.13 0.47 -5.66
CA GLU A 270 32.11 1.86 -5.19
C GLU A 270 31.52 2.00 -3.77
N PHE A 271 30.56 1.17 -3.39
CA PHE A 271 29.78 1.28 -2.16
C PHE A 271 29.88 0.06 -1.23
N LYS A 272 30.61 -0.98 -1.62
CA LYS A 272 30.72 -2.25 -0.87
C LYS A 272 31.18 -2.07 0.58
N ASP A 273 32.09 -1.13 0.84
CA ASP A 273 32.61 -0.84 2.18
C ASP A 273 31.87 0.31 2.89
N TYR A 274 30.82 0.85 2.25
CA TYR A 274 30.07 1.97 2.82
C TYR A 274 28.98 1.48 3.78
N ARG A 275 29.20 1.65 5.09
CA ARG A 275 28.26 1.20 6.14
C ARG A 275 26.95 1.99 6.18
N TYR A 276 26.99 3.30 5.87
CA TYR A 276 25.87 4.23 6.11
C TYR A 276 24.82 4.21 4.99
N LEU A 277 24.40 3.01 4.65
CA LEU A 277 23.27 2.69 3.78
C LEU A 277 22.24 1.92 4.58
N GLY A 278 20.98 2.28 4.43
CA GLY A 278 19.90 1.58 5.10
C GLY A 278 18.70 1.34 4.20
N ILE A 279 17.87 0.39 4.63
CA ILE A 279 16.62 0.01 3.98
C ILE A 279 15.51 -0.18 5.02
N VAL A 280 14.29 0.17 4.64
CA VAL A 280 13.11 -0.06 5.45
C VAL A 280 12.60 -1.49 5.28
N LEU A 281 12.19 -2.12 6.40
CA LEU A 281 11.44 -3.37 6.40
C LEU A 281 10.12 -3.19 7.16
N GLN A 282 9.02 -3.65 6.55
CA GLN A 282 7.66 -3.47 7.07
C GLN A 282 7.18 -4.73 7.78
N ALA A 283 6.99 -4.71 9.10
CA ALA A 283 6.63 -5.86 9.92
C ALA A 283 5.20 -6.39 9.69
N TYR A 284 4.32 -5.59 9.11
CA TYR A 284 2.93 -5.96 8.83
C TYR A 284 2.76 -6.96 7.66
N LEU A 285 3.82 -7.24 6.88
CA LEU A 285 3.74 -8.20 5.78
C LEU A 285 3.93 -9.62 6.30
N LYS A 286 3.25 -10.57 5.67
CA LYS A 286 3.32 -11.99 6.03
C LYS A 286 4.66 -12.63 5.67
N ASP A 287 5.41 -12.02 4.75
CA ASP A 287 6.71 -12.52 4.28
C ASP A 287 7.93 -11.76 4.85
N SER A 288 7.72 -10.77 5.74
CA SER A 288 8.79 -9.94 6.32
C SER A 288 9.89 -10.72 7.03
N GLU A 289 9.55 -11.83 7.69
CA GLU A 289 10.54 -12.67 8.37
C GLU A 289 11.48 -13.36 7.37
N MET A 290 10.93 -13.82 6.23
CA MET A 290 11.74 -14.39 5.16
C MET A 290 12.66 -13.34 4.56
N ASP A 291 12.17 -12.12 4.35
CA ASP A 291 12.99 -11.02 3.83
C ASP A 291 14.07 -10.59 4.81
N ALA A 292 13.77 -10.53 6.11
CA ALA A 292 14.74 -10.24 7.15
C ALA A 292 15.89 -11.27 7.17
N ARG A 293 15.56 -12.56 7.08
CA ARG A 293 16.56 -13.65 7.02
C ARG A 293 17.46 -13.53 5.79
N ARG A 294 16.87 -13.27 4.62
CA ARG A 294 17.62 -13.04 3.37
C ARG A 294 18.53 -11.80 3.46
N LEU A 295 18.05 -10.73 4.09
CA LEU A 295 18.81 -9.50 4.26
C LEU A 295 19.99 -9.70 5.22
N ILE A 296 19.80 -10.42 6.32
CA ILE A 296 20.87 -10.80 7.27
C ILE A 296 21.93 -11.66 6.57
N GLU A 297 21.51 -12.69 5.83
CA GLU A 297 22.42 -13.56 5.09
C GLU A 297 23.25 -12.77 4.09
N TRP A 298 22.59 -11.92 3.29
CA TRP A 298 23.27 -11.07 2.32
C TRP A 298 24.21 -10.05 2.99
N ALA A 299 23.79 -9.38 4.07
CA ALA A 299 24.62 -8.40 4.77
C ALA A 299 25.90 -9.04 5.35
N ARG A 300 25.78 -10.29 5.85
CA ARG A 300 26.93 -11.08 6.30
C ARG A 300 27.87 -11.45 5.14
N GLN A 301 27.33 -11.81 3.98
CA GLN A 301 28.13 -12.09 2.77
C GLN A 301 28.82 -10.82 2.22
N ARG A 302 28.15 -9.67 2.30
CA ARG A 302 28.72 -8.36 1.92
C ARG A 302 29.93 -8.00 2.78
N GLY A 303 29.93 -8.41 4.06
CA GLY A 303 31.02 -8.16 5.02
C GLY A 303 31.01 -6.75 5.64
N THR A 304 30.10 -5.88 5.17
CA THR A 304 29.89 -4.54 5.71
C THR A 304 28.44 -4.43 6.17
N PRO A 305 28.19 -4.03 7.44
CA PRO A 305 26.82 -3.91 7.95
C PRO A 305 25.99 -2.86 7.20
N VAL A 306 24.67 -3.03 7.28
CA VAL A 306 23.67 -2.09 6.77
C VAL A 306 22.66 -1.76 7.87
N THR A 307 22.02 -0.61 7.77
CA THR A 307 20.96 -0.23 8.70
C THR A 307 19.60 -0.73 8.24
N VAL A 308 18.85 -1.40 9.12
CA VAL A 308 17.45 -1.76 8.87
C VAL A 308 16.55 -0.87 9.71
N ARG A 309 15.71 -0.06 9.05
CA ARG A 309 14.61 0.65 9.72
C ARG A 309 13.40 -0.28 9.76
N LEU A 310 13.15 -0.86 10.92
CA LEU A 310 11.97 -1.69 11.14
C LEU A 310 10.77 -0.80 11.45
N VAL A 311 9.80 -0.79 10.55
CA VAL A 311 8.49 -0.13 10.72
C VAL A 311 7.39 -1.20 10.81
N LYS A 312 6.17 -0.83 11.19
CA LYS A 312 5.00 -1.71 10.98
C LYS A 312 4.62 -1.75 9.51
N GLY A 313 4.24 -0.60 8.95
CA GLY A 313 3.80 -0.44 7.57
C GLY A 313 2.87 0.75 7.45
N ALA A 314 2.78 1.36 6.25
CA ALA A 314 2.02 2.58 6.02
C ALA A 314 0.85 2.43 5.02
N TYR A 315 0.70 1.26 4.41
CA TYR A 315 -0.20 1.04 3.26
C TYR A 315 -1.27 -0.03 3.52
N TRP A 316 -1.62 -0.33 4.78
CA TRP A 316 -2.43 -1.51 5.14
C TRP A 316 -3.80 -1.56 4.44
N ASP A 317 -4.53 -0.45 4.43
CA ASP A 317 -5.83 -0.36 3.76
C ASP A 317 -5.70 -0.56 2.25
N PHE A 318 -4.68 0.07 1.64
CA PHE A 318 -4.39 -0.05 0.22
C PHE A 318 -4.07 -1.50 -0.16
N GLU A 319 -3.17 -2.17 0.56
CA GLU A 319 -2.78 -3.55 0.26
C GLU A 319 -3.95 -4.53 0.40
N THR A 320 -4.79 -4.33 1.42
CA THR A 320 -5.97 -5.17 1.64
C THR A 320 -7.02 -4.99 0.54
N VAL A 321 -7.31 -3.74 0.16
CA VAL A 321 -8.25 -3.44 -0.93
C VAL A 321 -7.70 -3.92 -2.27
N HIS A 322 -6.43 -3.61 -2.57
CA HIS A 322 -5.80 -3.96 -3.83
C HIS A 322 -5.74 -5.48 -4.02
N ALA A 323 -5.28 -6.24 -3.03
CA ALA A 323 -5.25 -7.70 -3.12
C ALA A 323 -6.64 -8.30 -3.35
N ARG A 324 -7.68 -7.79 -2.68
CA ARG A 324 -9.07 -8.25 -2.88
C ARG A 324 -9.59 -7.92 -4.27
N LEU A 325 -9.26 -6.75 -4.83
CA LEU A 325 -9.63 -6.36 -6.20
C LEU A 325 -8.95 -7.25 -7.24
N GLU A 326 -7.67 -7.58 -7.03
CA GLU A 326 -6.88 -8.41 -7.94
C GLU A 326 -7.15 -9.93 -7.76
N GLY A 327 -7.90 -10.32 -6.71
CA GLY A 327 -8.13 -11.71 -6.34
C GLY A 327 -6.89 -12.39 -5.75
N TRP A 328 -5.92 -11.62 -5.25
CA TRP A 328 -4.70 -12.10 -4.64
C TRP A 328 -4.86 -12.37 -3.15
N PRO A 329 -3.99 -13.21 -2.56
CA PRO A 329 -3.85 -13.28 -1.11
C PRO A 329 -3.49 -11.90 -0.54
N VAL A 330 -4.15 -11.48 0.53
CA VAL A 330 -3.81 -10.23 1.23
C VAL A 330 -2.39 -10.37 1.79
N PRO A 331 -1.42 -9.51 1.40
CA PRO A 331 -0.01 -9.68 1.77
C PRO A 331 0.28 -9.23 3.21
N VAL A 332 -0.59 -8.41 3.78
CA VAL A 332 -0.49 -7.91 5.16
C VAL A 332 -1.23 -8.80 6.15
N TYR A 333 -0.80 -8.82 7.42
CA TYR A 333 -1.61 -9.34 8.51
C TYR A 333 -2.88 -8.53 8.66
N GLU A 334 -4.03 -9.19 8.82
CA GLU A 334 -5.33 -8.52 8.86
C GLU A 334 -5.73 -8.10 10.28
N ARG A 335 -5.06 -8.63 11.31
CA ARG A 335 -5.26 -8.20 12.71
C ARG A 335 -4.03 -7.47 13.23
N LYS A 336 -4.25 -6.37 13.94
CA LYS A 336 -3.16 -5.51 14.44
C LYS A 336 -2.20 -6.22 15.40
N TRP A 337 -2.70 -7.12 16.24
CA TRP A 337 -1.83 -7.89 17.16
C TRP A 337 -0.85 -8.80 16.40
N GLU A 338 -1.21 -9.29 15.21
CA GLU A 338 -0.31 -10.11 14.38
C GLU A 338 0.85 -9.27 13.84
N SER A 339 0.57 -8.02 13.45
CA SER A 339 1.60 -7.04 13.06
C SER A 339 2.49 -6.65 14.24
N ASP A 340 1.91 -6.45 15.43
CA ASP A 340 2.68 -6.17 16.66
C ASP A 340 3.59 -7.35 17.04
N ALA A 341 3.06 -8.57 17.00
CA ALA A 341 3.84 -9.78 17.27
C ALA A 341 4.94 -10.02 16.23
N SER A 342 4.66 -9.73 14.94
CA SER A 342 5.67 -9.76 13.87
C SER A 342 6.78 -8.75 14.12
N PHE A 343 6.42 -7.52 14.53
CA PHE A 343 7.39 -6.48 14.87
C PHE A 343 8.30 -6.90 16.03
N GLU A 344 7.75 -7.48 17.10
CA GLU A 344 8.54 -8.00 18.23
C GLU A 344 9.47 -9.15 17.81
N ARG A 345 9.00 -10.11 16.99
CA ARG A 345 9.83 -11.19 16.43
C ARG A 345 10.98 -10.65 15.57
N LEU A 346 10.70 -9.72 14.67
CA LEU A 346 11.71 -9.13 13.76
C LEU A 346 12.73 -8.29 14.52
N THR A 347 12.29 -7.53 15.53
CA THR A 347 13.18 -6.79 16.43
C THR A 347 14.21 -7.72 17.05
N ARG A 348 13.75 -8.85 17.62
CA ARG A 348 14.63 -9.85 18.19
C ARG A 348 15.59 -10.44 17.15
N LEU A 349 15.06 -10.87 16.00
CA LEU A 349 15.86 -11.46 14.93
C LEU A 349 17.01 -10.55 14.48
N PHE A 350 16.76 -9.25 14.34
CA PHE A 350 17.81 -8.29 13.96
C PHE A 350 18.81 -8.03 15.08
N LEU A 351 18.37 -7.93 16.34
CA LEU A 351 19.29 -7.74 17.46
C LEU A 351 20.18 -8.97 17.73
N GLU A 352 19.68 -10.18 17.48
CA GLU A 352 20.49 -11.40 17.50
C GLU A 352 21.56 -11.43 16.39
N ASN A 353 21.44 -10.57 15.37
CA ASN A 353 22.36 -10.45 14.22
C ASN A 353 22.96 -9.03 14.12
N HIS A 354 23.18 -8.38 15.28
CA HIS A 354 23.70 -7.01 15.36
C HIS A 354 25.13 -6.85 14.83
N ASP A 355 25.84 -7.95 14.55
CA ASP A 355 27.16 -7.98 13.91
C ASP A 355 27.09 -7.48 12.47
N CYS A 356 25.98 -7.75 11.78
CA CYS A 356 25.79 -7.44 10.36
C CYS A 356 24.63 -6.46 10.09
N ILE A 357 23.77 -6.21 11.07
CA ILE A 357 22.62 -5.30 10.96
C ILE A 357 22.65 -4.23 12.06
N ASP A 358 22.61 -2.96 11.65
CA ASP A 358 22.30 -1.84 12.55
C ASP A 358 20.79 -1.66 12.62
N LEU A 359 20.16 -1.97 13.77
CA LEU A 359 18.71 -1.86 13.90
C LEU A 359 18.28 -0.42 14.27
N ALA A 360 17.37 0.12 13.46
CA ALA A 360 16.58 1.30 13.78
C ALA A 360 15.11 0.91 14.00
N VAL A 361 14.62 1.04 15.23
CA VAL A 361 13.25 0.73 15.64
C VAL A 361 12.37 1.95 15.42
N ALA A 362 11.56 1.94 14.36
CA ALA A 362 10.67 3.05 14.01
C ALA A 362 9.23 2.77 14.46
N SER A 363 8.85 3.31 15.62
CA SER A 363 7.53 3.12 16.20
C SER A 363 7.17 4.23 17.19
N HIS A 364 5.88 4.51 17.35
CA HIS A 364 5.35 5.32 18.46
C HIS A 364 4.68 4.45 19.53
N ASN A 365 4.67 3.13 19.37
CA ASN A 365 4.10 2.20 20.35
C ASN A 365 5.13 1.97 21.48
N ILE A 366 4.80 2.45 22.69
CA ILE A 366 5.66 2.32 23.88
C ILE A 366 5.99 0.84 24.14
N ARG A 367 5.03 -0.08 23.97
CA ARG A 367 5.26 -1.52 24.14
C ARG A 367 6.33 -2.04 23.20
N SER A 368 6.26 -1.69 21.92
CA SER A 368 7.21 -2.15 20.90
C SER A 368 8.62 -1.59 21.14
N ILE A 369 8.72 -0.33 21.59
CA ILE A 369 9.99 0.29 21.98
C ILE A 369 10.57 -0.39 23.22
N ALA A 370 9.75 -0.57 24.26
CA ALA A 370 10.16 -1.24 25.49
C ALA A 370 10.63 -2.67 25.24
N HIS A 371 9.97 -3.40 24.32
CA HIS A 371 10.38 -4.73 23.91
C HIS A 371 11.78 -4.72 23.26
N ALA A 372 12.04 -3.78 22.34
CA ALA A 372 13.37 -3.65 21.74
C ALA A 372 14.47 -3.35 22.78
N MET A 373 14.20 -2.46 23.73
CA MET A 373 15.12 -2.14 24.83
C MET A 373 15.36 -3.36 25.73
N ALA A 374 14.31 -4.12 26.06
CA ALA A 374 14.40 -5.32 26.87
C ALA A 374 15.22 -6.42 26.18
N VAL A 375 15.00 -6.64 24.87
CA VAL A 375 15.78 -7.60 24.08
C VAL A 375 17.26 -7.18 24.00
N ALA A 376 17.55 -5.90 23.73
CA ALA A 376 18.93 -5.41 23.68
C ALA A 376 19.64 -5.60 25.03
N LYS A 377 18.94 -5.37 26.15
CA LYS A 377 19.46 -5.60 27.50
C LYS A 377 19.69 -7.09 27.78
N GLU A 378 18.77 -7.96 27.39
CA GLU A 378 18.90 -9.40 27.57
C GLU A 378 20.08 -9.98 26.79
N LEU A 379 20.33 -9.44 25.59
CA LEU A 379 21.50 -9.79 24.78
C LEU A 379 22.81 -9.15 25.27
N GLY A 380 22.76 -8.31 26.32
CA GLY A 380 23.93 -7.63 26.86
C GLY A 380 24.55 -6.60 25.91
N LEU A 381 23.75 -6.03 25.00
CA LEU A 381 24.26 -5.08 24.01
C LEU A 381 24.66 -3.76 24.66
N PRO A 382 25.72 -3.09 24.17
CA PRO A 382 26.09 -1.77 24.66
C PRO A 382 24.94 -0.76 24.50
N PRO A 383 24.84 0.26 25.38
CA PRO A 383 23.89 1.36 25.20
C PRO A 383 24.01 2.00 23.81
N ARG A 384 22.89 2.47 23.26
CA ARG A 384 22.82 3.12 21.93
C ARG A 384 23.18 2.22 20.73
N THR A 385 23.28 0.91 20.92
CA THR A 385 23.33 -0.08 19.82
C THR A 385 22.10 0.06 18.94
N VAL A 386 20.92 0.19 19.56
CA VAL A 386 19.64 0.41 18.87
C VAL A 386 19.41 1.91 18.68
N GLU A 387 18.92 2.29 17.51
CA GLU A 387 18.39 3.64 17.27
C GLU A 387 16.86 3.59 17.31
N PHE A 388 16.22 4.56 17.98
CA PHE A 388 14.77 4.70 17.99
C PHE A 388 14.34 5.82 17.06
N GLN A 389 13.31 5.58 16.26
CA GLN A 389 12.83 6.53 15.26
C GLN A 389 11.36 6.86 15.44
N VAL A 390 11.06 8.15 15.35
CA VAL A 390 9.71 8.70 15.46
C VAL A 390 9.46 9.74 14.39
N LEU A 391 8.21 9.97 14.03
CA LEU A 391 7.82 11.02 13.09
C LEU A 391 7.90 12.42 13.72
N TYR A 392 8.33 13.40 12.93
CA TYR A 392 8.20 14.81 13.28
C TYR A 392 6.74 15.19 13.52
N GLY A 393 6.49 16.06 14.49
CA GLY A 393 5.14 16.48 14.87
C GLY A 393 4.33 15.46 15.66
N MET A 394 4.89 14.29 15.97
CA MET A 394 4.17 13.21 16.62
C MET A 394 4.91 12.68 17.85
N ALA A 395 4.13 12.36 18.88
CA ALA A 395 4.63 11.78 20.13
C ALA A 395 5.87 12.50 20.70
N THR A 396 5.88 13.84 20.63
CA THR A 396 6.97 14.67 21.19
C THR A 396 7.33 14.30 22.64
N PRO A 397 6.36 14.01 23.53
CA PRO A 397 6.66 13.51 24.88
C PRO A 397 7.47 12.21 24.89
N LEU A 398 7.13 11.24 24.04
CA LEU A 398 7.85 9.96 23.92
C LEU A 398 9.29 10.18 23.42
N ARG A 399 9.44 11.02 22.40
CA ARG A 399 10.75 11.37 21.84
C ARG A 399 11.68 11.96 22.91
N ARG A 400 11.18 12.89 23.73
CA ARG A 400 11.94 13.52 24.81
C ARG A 400 12.28 12.52 25.91
N ALA A 401 11.29 11.72 26.34
CA ALA A 401 11.51 10.67 27.34
C ALA A 401 12.64 9.71 26.92
N LEU A 402 12.65 9.26 25.66
CA LEU A 402 13.73 8.41 25.13
C LEU A 402 15.09 9.11 25.12
N ALA A 403 15.13 10.37 24.69
CA ALA A 403 16.37 11.15 24.69
C ALA A 403 16.92 11.37 26.12
N GLU A 404 16.05 11.66 27.09
CA GLU A 404 16.43 11.80 28.50
C GLU A 404 16.91 10.49 29.14
N MET A 405 16.41 9.36 28.66
CA MET A 405 16.91 8.03 29.05
C MET A 405 18.29 7.71 28.43
N GLY A 406 18.85 8.62 27.62
CA GLY A 406 20.16 8.45 26.98
C GLY A 406 20.13 7.62 25.70
N GLU A 407 18.93 7.28 25.20
CA GLU A 407 18.79 6.49 23.97
C GLU A 407 19.07 7.33 22.74
N ARG A 408 19.54 6.69 21.67
CA ARG A 408 19.76 7.37 20.39
C ARG A 408 18.43 7.50 19.66
N VAL A 409 17.94 8.74 19.54
CA VAL A 409 16.65 9.03 18.92
C VAL A 409 16.85 9.81 17.62
N ARG A 410 16.17 9.39 16.55
CA ARG A 410 16.16 10.07 15.25
C ARG A 410 14.74 10.42 14.82
N VAL A 411 14.55 11.66 14.38
CA VAL A 411 13.25 12.16 13.94
C VAL A 411 13.14 12.09 12.42
N TYR A 412 12.10 11.44 11.92
CA TYR A 412 11.76 11.46 10.50
C TYR A 412 11.09 12.79 10.16
N THR A 413 11.78 13.59 9.36
CA THR A 413 11.55 15.03 9.20
C THR A 413 11.17 15.31 7.75
N PRO A 414 9.87 15.25 7.40
CA PRO A 414 9.41 15.52 6.06
C PRO A 414 9.44 17.03 5.79
N TYR A 415 9.84 17.41 4.58
CA TYR A 415 9.77 18.79 4.11
C TYR A 415 9.44 18.84 2.62
N GLY A 416 8.80 19.92 2.17
CA GLY A 416 8.48 20.12 0.77
C GLY A 416 7.21 20.93 0.57
N GLU A 417 6.82 21.07 -0.69
CA GLU A 417 5.67 21.89 -1.06
C GLU A 417 4.36 21.42 -0.40
N LEU A 418 3.46 22.38 -0.22
CA LEU A 418 2.23 22.17 0.53
C LEU A 418 1.28 21.15 -0.12
N ILE A 419 1.26 21.05 -1.45
CA ILE A 419 0.40 20.11 -2.19
C ILE A 419 0.75 18.66 -1.83
N PRO A 420 1.99 18.17 -2.03
CA PRO A 420 2.45 16.89 -1.49
C PRO A 420 2.25 16.76 0.02
N GLY A 421 2.44 17.87 0.73
CA GLY A 421 2.23 18.00 2.16
C GLY A 421 0.81 17.61 2.61
N MET A 422 -0.21 17.84 1.79
CA MET A 422 -1.59 17.48 2.15
C MET A 422 -1.87 15.99 2.01
N ALA A 423 -1.40 15.34 0.95
CA ALA A 423 -1.50 13.89 0.83
C ALA A 423 -0.73 13.17 1.96
N TYR A 424 0.39 13.76 2.41
CA TYR A 424 1.10 13.31 3.60
C TYR A 424 0.29 13.56 4.89
N LEU A 425 -0.29 14.75 5.05
CA LEU A 425 -1.13 15.11 6.20
C LEU A 425 -2.33 14.16 6.35
N VAL A 426 -3.07 13.89 5.27
CA VAL A 426 -4.23 12.98 5.30
C VAL A 426 -3.82 11.59 5.78
N ARG A 427 -2.68 11.07 5.31
CA ARG A 427 -2.13 9.79 5.78
C ARG A 427 -1.81 9.82 7.28
N ARG A 428 -1.22 10.91 7.77
CA ARG A 428 -0.94 11.09 9.21
C ARG A 428 -2.22 11.19 10.04
N LEU A 429 -3.25 11.86 9.55
CA LEU A 429 -4.55 11.93 10.21
C LEU A 429 -5.22 10.55 10.26
N LEU A 430 -5.16 9.76 9.18
CA LEU A 430 -5.69 8.39 9.15
C LEU A 430 -4.98 7.49 10.17
N GLU A 431 -3.65 7.53 10.21
CA GLU A 431 -2.83 6.74 11.16
C GLU A 431 -3.12 7.10 12.63
N ASN A 432 -3.29 8.39 12.91
CA ASN A 432 -3.53 8.88 14.28
C ASN A 432 -4.97 8.68 14.75
N THR A 433 -5.93 8.57 13.84
CA THR A 433 -7.36 8.45 14.16
C THR A 433 -7.90 7.03 14.01
N SER A 434 -7.09 6.08 13.53
CA SER A 434 -7.46 4.66 13.48
C SER A 434 -7.82 4.14 14.87
N ASN A 435 -8.87 3.31 14.97
CA ASN A 435 -9.34 2.72 16.23
C ASN A 435 -8.26 1.85 16.90
N GLU A 436 -7.31 1.34 16.12
CA GLU A 436 -6.21 0.49 16.60
C GLU A 436 -4.93 1.29 16.87
N SER A 437 -4.97 2.62 16.70
CA SER A 437 -3.82 3.50 16.93
C SER A 437 -3.51 3.60 18.41
N PHE A 438 -2.29 3.23 18.79
CA PHE A 438 -1.79 3.34 20.17
C PHE A 438 -1.89 4.78 20.70
N LEU A 439 -1.64 5.78 19.84
CA LEU A 439 -1.72 7.18 20.23
C LEU A 439 -3.15 7.58 20.61
N ARG A 440 -4.15 7.03 19.92
CA ARG A 440 -5.56 7.25 20.25
C ARG A 440 -5.93 6.57 21.57
N GLN A 441 -5.61 5.28 21.71
CA GLN A 441 -5.93 4.51 22.91
C GLN A 441 -5.27 5.11 24.17
N GLY A 442 -3.99 5.51 24.07
CA GLY A 442 -3.23 6.04 25.20
C GLY A 442 -3.52 7.50 25.56
N PHE A 443 -3.74 8.40 24.59
CA PHE A 443 -3.90 9.83 24.86
C PHE A 443 -5.34 10.35 24.76
N ALA A 444 -6.21 9.71 23.97
CA ALA A 444 -7.59 10.17 23.79
C ALA A 444 -8.61 9.33 24.57
N GLU A 445 -8.42 8.00 24.61
CA GLU A 445 -9.38 7.07 25.25
C GLU A 445 -9.01 6.76 26.71
N GLY A 446 -7.81 7.15 27.16
CA GLY A 446 -7.39 7.03 28.57
C GLY A 446 -7.17 5.59 29.02
N GLU A 447 -6.86 4.68 28.08
CA GLU A 447 -6.62 3.26 28.37
C GLU A 447 -5.49 3.07 29.38
N SER A 448 -5.66 2.08 30.25
CA SER A 448 -4.68 1.80 31.30
C SER A 448 -3.34 1.29 30.72
N PRO A 449 -2.18 1.64 31.33
CA PRO A 449 -0.88 1.08 30.93
C PRO A 449 -0.87 -0.45 30.88
N GLU A 450 -1.64 -1.10 31.75
CA GLU A 450 -1.80 -2.55 31.83
C GLU A 450 -2.38 -3.13 30.53
N VAL A 451 -3.32 -2.45 29.89
CA VAL A 451 -3.91 -2.85 28.61
C VAL A 451 -2.97 -2.56 27.44
N LEU A 452 -2.34 -1.38 27.45
CA LEU A 452 -1.48 -0.91 26.36
C LEU A 452 -0.13 -1.64 26.27
N LEU A 453 0.35 -2.20 27.38
CA LEU A 453 1.61 -2.96 27.45
C LEU A 453 1.43 -4.46 27.32
N ARG A 454 0.22 -4.97 27.08
CA ARG A 454 -0.02 -6.42 26.96
C ARG A 454 0.82 -7.04 25.85
N ASN A 455 1.27 -8.27 26.09
CA ASN A 455 1.94 -9.06 25.06
C ASN A 455 0.97 -9.29 23.87
N PRO A 456 1.36 -8.94 22.64
CA PRO A 456 0.47 -9.05 21.49
C PRO A 456 0.05 -10.49 21.17
N VAL A 457 0.88 -11.49 21.51
CA VAL A 457 0.54 -12.90 21.32
C VAL A 457 -0.58 -13.33 22.28
N ASP A 458 -0.55 -12.85 23.52
CA ASP A 458 -1.60 -13.16 24.50
C ASP A 458 -2.92 -12.45 24.16
N VAL A 459 -2.85 -11.22 23.63
CA VAL A 459 -4.02 -10.55 23.04
C VAL A 459 -4.63 -11.40 21.93
N GLY A 460 -3.81 -11.96 21.04
CA GLY A 460 -4.28 -12.85 19.97
C GLY A 460 -4.91 -14.15 20.49
N ARG A 461 -4.33 -14.78 21.52
CA ARG A 461 -4.88 -15.99 22.15
C ARG A 461 -6.26 -15.76 22.74
N GLU A 462 -6.46 -14.64 23.44
CA GLU A 462 -7.77 -14.30 24.01
C GLU A 462 -8.81 -13.98 22.94
N GLN A 463 -8.42 -13.28 21.86
CA GLN A 463 -9.33 -13.01 20.75
C GLN A 463 -9.80 -14.31 20.09
N ALA A 464 -8.89 -15.25 19.86
CA ALA A 464 -9.25 -16.58 19.33
C ALA A 464 -10.20 -17.35 20.27
N GLN A 465 -9.93 -17.34 21.58
CA GLN A 465 -10.81 -17.98 22.58
C GLN A 465 -12.22 -17.38 22.63
N ARG A 466 -12.36 -16.06 22.41
CA ARG A 466 -13.68 -15.39 22.35
C ARG A 466 -14.44 -15.76 21.08
N GLU A 467 -13.74 -15.91 19.96
CA GLU A 467 -14.31 -16.36 18.68
C GLU A 467 -14.77 -17.83 18.76
N ASP A 468 -13.96 -18.70 19.36
CA ASP A 468 -14.28 -20.13 19.55
C ASP A 468 -15.39 -20.35 20.60
N GLY A 469 -15.42 -19.55 21.67
CA GLY A 469 -16.42 -19.65 22.74
C GLY A 469 -17.85 -19.27 22.33
N HIS A 470 -18.00 -18.44 21.29
CA HIS A 470 -19.31 -18.13 20.71
C HIS A 470 -19.79 -19.19 19.69
N GLY A 471 -18.95 -20.16 19.32
CA GLY A 471 -19.30 -21.27 18.43
C GLY A 471 -20.01 -22.46 19.12
N ALA A 472 -19.94 -22.56 20.45
CA ALA A 472 -20.50 -23.70 21.21
C ALA A 472 -21.95 -23.50 21.68
N ALA A 473 -22.52 -22.30 21.55
CA ALA A 473 -23.85 -21.96 22.05
C ALA A 473 -24.73 -21.24 21.02
N ALA A 474 -24.83 -21.75 19.79
CA ALA A 474 -25.96 -21.45 18.90
C ALA A 474 -26.04 -22.43 17.72
N GLY A 475 -26.89 -23.45 17.84
CA GLY A 475 -27.53 -24.07 16.70
C GLY A 475 -28.61 -23.14 16.14
N ALA A 476 -28.20 -22.09 15.42
CA ALA A 476 -29.06 -21.26 14.59
C ALA A 476 -28.16 -20.50 13.60
N ALA A 477 -28.63 -20.35 12.35
CA ALA A 477 -27.92 -19.73 11.25
C ALA A 477 -27.14 -18.44 11.65
N PRO A 478 -25.95 -18.18 11.08
CA PRO A 478 -25.14 -17.05 11.48
C PRO A 478 -25.89 -15.75 11.17
N ALA A 479 -26.38 -15.10 12.22
CA ALA A 479 -26.81 -13.72 12.16
C ALA A 479 -25.56 -12.89 11.85
N GLN A 480 -25.62 -12.12 10.77
CA GLN A 480 -24.62 -11.16 10.36
C GLN A 480 -24.36 -10.18 11.52
N ALA A 481 -23.28 -10.42 12.27
CA ALA A 481 -22.71 -9.42 13.16
C ALA A 481 -22.19 -8.27 12.28
N GLY A 482 -22.69 -7.07 12.54
CA GLY A 482 -22.38 -5.86 11.79
C GLY A 482 -20.88 -5.69 11.56
N GLN A 483 -20.51 -5.69 10.27
CA GLN A 483 -19.21 -5.25 9.81
C GLN A 483 -18.93 -3.85 10.39
N PRO A 484 -17.74 -3.57 10.94
CA PRO A 484 -17.30 -2.19 11.04
C PRO A 484 -17.19 -1.67 9.61
N GLY A 485 -18.01 -0.67 9.28
CA GLY A 485 -18.05 -0.08 7.95
C GLY A 485 -16.64 0.27 7.48
N ALA A 486 -16.24 -0.34 6.37
CA ALA A 486 -15.01 0.00 5.68
C ALA A 486 -15.06 1.50 5.34
N PRO A 487 -14.14 2.35 5.83
CA PRO A 487 -14.00 3.67 5.24
C PRO A 487 -13.52 3.46 3.80
N ALA A 488 -14.33 3.91 2.84
CA ALA A 488 -13.95 3.97 1.43
C ALA A 488 -12.81 5.00 1.24
N ALA A 489 -11.58 4.56 1.53
CA ALA A 489 -10.35 5.23 1.17
C ALA A 489 -9.96 4.78 -0.24
N GLN A 490 -10.43 5.51 -1.25
CA GLN A 490 -9.77 5.46 -2.56
C GLN A 490 -8.41 6.14 -2.39
N ALA A 491 -7.35 5.36 -2.63
CA ALA A 491 -6.03 5.91 -2.85
C ALA A 491 -6.12 6.90 -4.02
N ALA A 492 -5.70 8.13 -3.79
CA ALA A 492 -5.42 9.09 -4.85
C ALA A 492 -4.25 8.54 -5.70
N ALA A 493 -4.60 7.82 -6.76
CA ALA A 493 -3.75 7.77 -7.95
C ALA A 493 -3.84 9.13 -8.65
N PRO A 494 -2.74 9.66 -9.22
CA PRO A 494 -2.76 10.96 -9.88
C PRO A 494 -3.77 10.95 -11.03
N ALA A 495 -4.53 12.04 -11.12
CA ALA A 495 -5.66 12.20 -12.01
C ALA A 495 -5.26 11.98 -13.48
N ARG A 496 -5.78 10.92 -14.10
CA ARG A 496 -5.90 10.85 -15.56
C ARG A 496 -7.11 11.66 -15.99
N ALA A 497 -6.88 12.90 -16.43
CA ALA A 497 -7.90 13.69 -17.11
C ALA A 497 -8.23 13.02 -18.47
N VAL A 498 -9.38 12.36 -18.56
CA VAL A 498 -10.02 12.04 -19.83
C VAL A 498 -11.36 12.74 -19.83
N THR A 499 -11.44 13.86 -20.54
CA THR A 499 -12.69 14.57 -20.83
C THR A 499 -13.55 13.71 -21.76
N ALA A 500 -14.75 13.36 -21.33
CA ALA A 500 -15.82 12.86 -22.19
C ALA A 500 -17.07 13.74 -21.97
N PRO A 501 -17.84 14.08 -23.01
CA PRO A 501 -18.83 15.14 -22.93
C PRO A 501 -20.10 14.69 -22.20
N ALA A 502 -20.75 15.68 -21.60
CA ALA A 502 -21.93 15.57 -20.76
C ALA A 502 -23.11 14.87 -21.45
N ALA A 503 -23.68 13.87 -20.77
CA ALA A 503 -25.03 13.39 -21.02
C ALA A 503 -25.93 13.81 -19.85
N SER A 504 -27.04 14.42 -20.21
CA SER A 504 -28.04 15.08 -19.38
C SER A 504 -28.84 14.13 -18.48
N SER A 505 -29.03 14.59 -17.23
CA SER A 505 -30.17 14.50 -16.31
C SER A 505 -30.94 13.18 -16.02
N ALA A 506 -31.18 13.03 -14.70
CA ALA A 506 -32.28 12.33 -14.01
C ALA A 506 -32.12 10.82 -13.68
N ALA A 507 -31.70 10.54 -12.43
CA ALA A 507 -32.24 9.43 -11.62
C ALA A 507 -32.02 9.71 -10.11
N PRO A 508 -32.95 9.34 -9.20
CA PRO A 508 -32.94 9.75 -7.80
C PRO A 508 -32.24 8.76 -6.87
N GLY A 509 -31.73 9.28 -5.75
CA GLY A 509 -31.75 8.61 -4.45
C GLY A 509 -30.65 7.58 -4.18
N GLY A 510 -29.97 7.74 -3.04
CA GLY A 510 -28.87 6.88 -2.60
C GLY A 510 -29.29 5.44 -2.36
N ASP A 511 -28.40 4.51 -2.75
CA ASP A 511 -28.14 3.19 -2.16
C ASP A 511 -27.28 2.31 -3.11
N ALA A 512 -26.23 2.87 -3.72
CA ALA A 512 -25.42 2.15 -4.72
C ALA A 512 -24.01 1.73 -4.24
N LEU A 513 -23.60 2.05 -3.00
CA LEU A 513 -22.22 1.82 -2.53
C LEU A 513 -22.03 0.63 -1.57
N ASN A 514 -23.10 -0.04 -1.15
CA ASN A 514 -23.02 -1.27 -0.33
C ASN A 514 -22.85 -2.58 -1.15
N ALA A 515 -22.58 -2.49 -2.46
CA ALA A 515 -22.55 -3.64 -3.36
C ALA A 515 -21.13 -4.06 -3.81
N VAL A 516 -20.07 -3.66 -3.09
CA VAL A 516 -18.70 -4.17 -3.32
C VAL A 516 -18.42 -5.24 -2.26
N GLY A 517 -18.88 -6.46 -2.51
CA GLY A 517 -18.61 -7.62 -1.65
C GLY A 517 -19.84 -8.38 -1.13
N GLN A 518 -21.04 -7.83 -1.30
CA GLN A 518 -22.27 -8.64 -1.22
C GLN A 518 -22.28 -9.59 -2.44
N PRO A 519 -22.53 -10.90 -2.30
CA PRO A 519 -22.89 -11.71 -3.46
C PRO A 519 -24.06 -11.01 -4.12
N TYR A 520 -24.05 -10.84 -5.45
CA TYR A 520 -25.13 -10.20 -6.20
C TYR A 520 -26.49 -10.77 -5.75
N GLY A 521 -27.13 -10.09 -4.81
CA GLY A 521 -28.45 -10.43 -4.30
C GLY A 521 -29.44 -10.15 -5.40
N GLY A 522 -29.95 -11.22 -6.00
CA GLY A 522 -30.96 -11.16 -7.06
C GLY A 522 -30.72 -12.07 -8.26
N TRP A 523 -29.58 -12.77 -8.34
CA TRP A 523 -29.29 -13.65 -9.47
C TRP A 523 -28.70 -14.99 -9.02
N GLY A 524 -29.56 -15.89 -8.56
CA GLY A 524 -29.37 -17.35 -8.64
C GLY A 524 -28.07 -17.98 -8.12
N SER A 525 -27.23 -17.30 -7.34
CA SER A 525 -26.10 -17.90 -6.64
C SER A 525 -26.60 -18.53 -5.34
N GLY A 526 -27.53 -19.47 -5.46
CA GLY A 526 -28.05 -20.26 -4.36
C GLY A 526 -27.37 -21.64 -4.31
N PRO A 527 -27.34 -22.29 -3.12
CA PRO A 527 -26.97 -23.70 -2.97
C PRO A 527 -27.82 -24.69 -3.79
N GLU A 528 -28.89 -24.21 -4.46
CA GLU A 528 -29.84 -24.98 -5.29
C GLU A 528 -29.19 -25.78 -6.44
N PHE A 529 -27.96 -25.45 -6.87
CA PHE A 529 -27.20 -26.19 -7.88
C PHE A 529 -25.85 -26.74 -7.37
N GLY A 530 -25.57 -26.67 -6.06
CA GLY A 530 -24.30 -27.14 -5.48
C GLY A 530 -23.05 -26.39 -5.97
N LEU A 531 -23.20 -25.18 -6.51
CA LEU A 531 -22.08 -24.39 -7.03
C LEU A 531 -21.57 -23.36 -6.01
N PRO A 532 -20.24 -23.13 -5.94
CA PRO A 532 -19.71 -22.06 -5.12
C PRO A 532 -20.14 -20.68 -5.65
N PRO A 533 -20.17 -19.64 -4.79
CA PRO A 533 -20.41 -18.27 -5.21
C PRO A 533 -19.45 -17.84 -6.32
N TYR A 534 -19.94 -17.06 -7.28
CA TYR A 534 -19.11 -16.53 -8.36
C TYR A 534 -17.97 -15.67 -7.80
N ARG A 535 -16.76 -15.90 -8.30
CA ARG A 535 -15.58 -15.08 -8.05
C ARG A 535 -14.81 -14.87 -9.36
N ASN A 536 -14.27 -13.68 -9.53
CA ASN A 536 -13.40 -13.36 -10.66
C ASN A 536 -12.12 -14.22 -10.63
N GLU A 537 -11.54 -14.45 -11.80
CA GLU A 537 -10.22 -15.07 -11.87
C GLU A 537 -9.15 -14.11 -11.34
N PRO A 538 -8.24 -14.54 -10.45
CA PRO A 538 -7.14 -13.70 -10.02
C PRO A 538 -6.25 -13.26 -11.18
N HIS A 539 -5.92 -11.97 -11.23
CA HIS A 539 -4.96 -11.45 -12.19
C HIS A 539 -3.57 -12.07 -11.97
N THR A 540 -2.71 -12.03 -12.99
CA THR A 540 -1.31 -12.47 -12.82
C THR A 540 -0.56 -11.39 -12.06
N ASP A 541 0.01 -11.73 -10.92
CA ASP A 541 0.92 -10.85 -10.18
C ASP A 541 2.33 -10.93 -10.75
N PHE A 542 2.70 -9.95 -11.59
CA PHE A 542 4.05 -9.86 -12.17
C PHE A 542 5.10 -9.25 -11.23
N SER A 543 4.72 -8.83 -10.01
CA SER A 543 5.72 -8.49 -8.98
C SER A 543 6.52 -9.73 -8.56
N ARG A 544 5.91 -10.91 -8.68
CA ARG A 544 6.53 -12.20 -8.38
C ARG A 544 7.38 -12.72 -9.53
N ALA A 545 8.61 -13.13 -9.20
CA ALA A 545 9.56 -13.69 -10.16
C ALA A 545 9.02 -14.94 -10.88
N ASP A 546 8.30 -15.82 -10.17
CA ASP A 546 7.76 -17.06 -10.75
C ASP A 546 6.74 -16.78 -11.87
N ALA A 547 5.92 -15.74 -11.72
CA ALA A 547 4.97 -15.34 -12.74
C ALA A 547 5.66 -14.78 -13.99
N ARG A 548 6.72 -13.98 -13.83
CA ARG A 548 7.53 -13.46 -14.94
C ARG A 548 8.21 -14.59 -15.70
N GLN A 549 8.84 -15.52 -14.98
CA GLN A 549 9.51 -16.68 -15.58
C GLN A 549 8.51 -17.54 -16.38
N ARG A 550 7.37 -17.89 -15.80
CA ARG A 550 6.34 -18.69 -16.49
C ARG A 550 5.81 -18.02 -17.76
N MET A 551 5.75 -16.68 -17.76
CA MET A 551 5.37 -15.92 -18.96
C MET A 551 6.46 -15.97 -20.02
N GLN A 552 7.73 -15.77 -19.66
CA GLN A 552 8.88 -15.90 -20.57
C GLN A 552 8.92 -17.28 -21.23
N GLU A 553 8.86 -18.35 -20.42
CA GLU A 553 8.81 -19.73 -20.91
C GLU A 553 7.60 -19.99 -21.82
N ALA A 554 6.46 -19.32 -21.58
CA ALA A 554 5.30 -19.44 -22.44
C ALA A 554 5.52 -18.80 -23.81
N PHE A 555 6.24 -17.68 -23.91
CA PHE A 555 6.64 -17.14 -25.23
C PHE A 555 7.53 -18.11 -25.99
N GLU A 556 8.49 -18.74 -25.30
CA GLU A 556 9.38 -19.73 -25.93
C GLU A 556 8.58 -20.91 -26.48
N ARG A 557 7.67 -21.48 -25.68
CA ARG A 557 6.79 -22.58 -26.11
C ARG A 557 5.88 -22.17 -27.26
N VAL A 558 5.22 -21.01 -27.19
CA VAL A 558 4.31 -20.55 -28.25
C VAL A 558 5.08 -20.29 -29.55
N ARG A 559 6.29 -19.73 -29.49
CA ARG A 559 7.14 -19.50 -30.66
C ARG A 559 7.46 -20.77 -31.43
N GLN A 560 7.60 -21.91 -30.75
CA GLN A 560 7.79 -23.22 -31.37
C GLN A 560 6.57 -23.73 -32.15
N THR A 561 5.40 -23.11 -31.94
CA THR A 561 4.14 -23.50 -32.59
C THR A 561 3.70 -22.55 -33.71
N LEU A 562 4.45 -21.47 -33.96
CA LEU A 562 4.09 -20.47 -34.96
C LEU A 562 4.21 -20.99 -36.39
N GLY A 563 3.58 -20.29 -37.34
CA GLY A 563 3.59 -20.65 -38.76
C GLY A 563 2.72 -21.85 -39.12
N ARG A 564 1.97 -22.40 -38.16
CA ARG A 564 1.01 -23.48 -38.40
C ARG A 564 -0.17 -23.01 -39.24
N ARG A 565 -0.76 -23.95 -39.97
CA ARG A 565 -2.00 -23.77 -40.71
C ARG A 565 -3.16 -24.25 -39.84
N HIS A 566 -4.18 -23.41 -39.73
CA HIS A 566 -5.40 -23.64 -38.96
C HIS A 566 -6.59 -23.66 -39.95
N PRO A 567 -6.94 -24.84 -40.49
CA PRO A 567 -8.10 -24.99 -41.37
C PRO A 567 -9.41 -24.68 -40.63
N LEU A 568 -10.51 -24.57 -41.38
CA LEU A 568 -11.82 -24.39 -40.77
C LEU A 568 -12.23 -25.67 -40.03
N LEU A 569 -12.88 -25.55 -38.88
CA LEU A 569 -13.53 -26.68 -38.20
C LEU A 569 -15.04 -26.56 -38.40
N ILE A 570 -15.63 -27.48 -39.18
CA ILE A 570 -17.07 -27.50 -39.47
C ILE A 570 -17.64 -28.85 -39.05
N GLY A 571 -18.40 -28.88 -37.95
CA GLY A 571 -18.75 -30.14 -37.29
C GLY A 571 -17.48 -30.78 -36.72
N ASP A 572 -17.21 -32.03 -37.10
CA ASP A 572 -16.00 -32.76 -36.72
C ASP A 572 -14.91 -32.73 -37.82
N ASP A 573 -15.19 -32.07 -38.96
CA ASP A 573 -14.30 -32.05 -40.12
C ASP A 573 -13.37 -30.83 -40.10
N LEU A 574 -12.07 -31.08 -40.31
CA LEU A 574 -11.11 -30.05 -40.72
C LEU A 574 -11.24 -29.81 -42.22
N VAL A 575 -11.63 -28.60 -42.62
CA VAL A 575 -11.88 -28.22 -44.00
C VAL A 575 -10.79 -27.27 -44.48
N GLU A 576 -9.98 -27.77 -45.42
CA GLU A 576 -8.95 -27.00 -46.12
C GLU A 576 -9.59 -25.93 -47.01
N THR A 577 -8.95 -24.76 -47.10
CA THR A 577 -9.41 -23.63 -47.92
C THR A 577 -8.40 -23.31 -49.00
N ALA A 578 -8.88 -22.80 -50.14
CA ALA A 578 -8.01 -22.36 -51.23
C ALA A 578 -7.13 -21.16 -50.82
N ASP A 579 -7.71 -20.23 -50.06
CA ASP A 579 -7.04 -19.02 -49.57
C ASP A 579 -6.79 -19.07 -48.07
N TRP A 580 -5.74 -18.37 -47.63
CA TRP A 580 -5.34 -18.29 -46.22
C TRP A 580 -5.17 -16.85 -45.78
N ILE A 581 -5.62 -16.55 -44.57
CA ILE A 581 -5.35 -15.29 -43.89
C ILE A 581 -4.04 -15.46 -43.13
N VAL A 582 -3.04 -14.66 -43.48
CA VAL A 582 -1.75 -14.65 -42.77
C VAL A 582 -1.88 -13.77 -41.53
N SER A 583 -1.73 -14.36 -40.35
CA SER A 583 -1.60 -13.64 -39.09
C SER A 583 -0.12 -13.36 -38.82
N VAL A 584 0.25 -12.11 -38.59
CA VAL A 584 1.64 -11.67 -38.38
C VAL A 584 1.77 -10.96 -37.04
N ASN A 585 2.96 -11.02 -36.44
CA ASN A 585 3.23 -10.28 -35.22
C ASN A 585 3.26 -8.77 -35.52
N PRO A 586 2.37 -7.93 -34.97
CA PRO A 586 2.37 -6.49 -35.27
C PRO A 586 3.65 -5.78 -34.81
N SER A 587 4.33 -6.29 -33.78
CA SER A 587 5.61 -5.76 -33.28
C SER A 587 6.83 -6.27 -34.06
N LYS A 588 6.67 -7.32 -34.88
CA LYS A 588 7.72 -7.88 -35.74
C LYS A 588 7.08 -8.53 -36.97
N PRO A 589 6.67 -7.77 -38.00
CA PRO A 589 5.85 -8.30 -39.11
C PRO A 589 6.48 -9.43 -39.92
N SER A 590 7.80 -9.63 -39.84
CA SER A 590 8.49 -10.78 -40.42
C SER A 590 8.27 -12.10 -39.66
N GLU A 591 7.74 -12.05 -38.43
CA GLU A 591 7.36 -13.21 -37.62
C GLU A 591 5.89 -13.56 -37.91
N ILE A 592 5.69 -14.63 -38.68
CA ILE A 592 4.36 -15.15 -39.02
C ILE A 592 3.82 -15.93 -37.82
N ILE A 593 2.68 -15.52 -37.29
CA ILE A 593 2.02 -16.21 -36.18
C ILE A 593 1.40 -17.52 -36.66
N GLY A 594 0.67 -17.47 -37.76
CA GLY A 594 0.03 -18.63 -38.35
C GLY A 594 -0.83 -18.26 -39.56
N TYR A 595 -1.44 -19.27 -40.16
CA TYR A 595 -2.31 -19.12 -41.31
C TYR A 595 -3.71 -19.62 -40.92
N ALA A 596 -4.72 -18.76 -40.99
CA ALA A 596 -6.10 -19.14 -40.75
C ALA A 596 -6.83 -19.39 -42.07
N GLY A 597 -7.57 -20.49 -42.19
CA GLY A 597 -8.33 -20.79 -43.38
C GLY A 597 -9.34 -19.68 -43.68
N ARG A 598 -9.37 -19.18 -44.93
CA ARG A 598 -10.32 -18.13 -45.33
C ARG A 598 -11.63 -18.77 -45.77
N ALA A 599 -12.67 -18.63 -44.93
CA ALA A 599 -14.00 -19.09 -45.27
C ALA A 599 -14.56 -18.37 -46.51
N GLN A 600 -15.29 -19.12 -47.33
CA GLN A 600 -16.03 -18.67 -48.51
C GLN A 600 -17.52 -18.92 -48.25
N ALA A 601 -18.41 -18.36 -49.09
CA ALA A 601 -19.86 -18.48 -48.89
C ALA A 601 -20.32 -19.93 -48.69
N GLU A 602 -19.82 -20.86 -49.52
CA GLU A 602 -20.15 -22.29 -49.43
C GLU A 602 -19.73 -22.94 -48.09
N HIS A 603 -18.61 -22.52 -47.51
CA HIS A 603 -18.14 -23.00 -46.21
C HIS A 603 -19.08 -22.53 -45.09
N VAL A 604 -19.56 -21.28 -45.18
CA VAL A 604 -20.52 -20.72 -44.23
C VAL A 604 -21.87 -21.43 -44.34
N ASP A 605 -22.36 -21.66 -45.55
CA ASP A 605 -23.62 -22.39 -45.79
C ASP A 605 -23.55 -23.82 -45.22
N ARG A 606 -22.43 -24.51 -45.45
CA ARG A 606 -22.18 -25.83 -44.84
C ARG A 606 -22.18 -25.75 -43.32
N ALA A 607 -21.50 -24.78 -42.72
CA ALA A 607 -21.44 -24.62 -41.27
C ALA A 607 -22.81 -24.35 -40.65
N VAL A 608 -23.62 -23.48 -41.25
CA VAL A 608 -24.99 -23.19 -40.80
C VAL A 608 -25.88 -24.43 -40.92
N LYS A 609 -25.75 -25.19 -42.02
CA LYS A 609 -26.50 -26.45 -42.20
C LYS A 609 -26.14 -27.47 -41.13
N VAL A 610 -24.85 -27.70 -40.86
CA VAL A 610 -24.38 -28.62 -39.81
C VAL A 610 -24.85 -28.17 -38.43
N ALA A 611 -24.75 -26.87 -38.12
CA ALA A 611 -25.24 -26.32 -36.86
C ALA A 611 -26.76 -26.52 -36.67
N ASN A 612 -27.56 -26.29 -37.73
CA ASN A 612 -29.01 -26.53 -37.69
C ASN A 612 -29.36 -28.01 -37.48
N GLN A 613 -28.59 -28.93 -38.06
CA GLN A 613 -28.77 -30.37 -37.85
C GLN A 613 -28.41 -30.79 -36.42
N ALA A 614 -27.37 -30.21 -35.82
CA ALA A 614 -26.95 -30.49 -34.45
C ALA A 614 -27.85 -29.80 -33.38
N PHE A 615 -28.56 -28.73 -33.76
CA PHE A 615 -29.30 -27.89 -32.82
C PHE A 615 -30.34 -28.63 -31.98
N PRO A 616 -31.20 -29.54 -32.51
CA PRO A 616 -32.17 -30.25 -31.68
C PRO A 616 -31.51 -31.01 -30.51
N ALA A 617 -30.43 -31.75 -30.78
CA ALA A 617 -29.69 -32.48 -29.76
C ALA A 617 -29.04 -31.53 -28.72
N TRP A 618 -28.48 -30.40 -29.15
CA TRP A 618 -27.90 -29.41 -28.26
C TRP A 618 -28.95 -28.67 -27.40
N ARG A 619 -30.08 -28.31 -28.00
CA ARG A 619 -31.22 -27.67 -27.33
C ARG A 619 -31.76 -28.57 -26.22
N ASP A 620 -31.89 -29.86 -26.52
CA ASP A 620 -32.47 -30.86 -25.63
C ASP A 620 -31.43 -31.41 -24.61
N THR A 621 -30.15 -31.03 -24.74
CA THR A 621 -29.12 -31.30 -23.71
C THR A 621 -29.47 -30.61 -22.40
N PRO A 622 -29.43 -31.28 -21.23
CA PRO A 622 -29.72 -30.66 -19.95
C PRO A 622 -28.84 -29.43 -19.65
N ALA A 623 -29.40 -28.44 -18.95
CA ALA A 623 -28.69 -27.19 -18.66
C ALA A 623 -27.39 -27.45 -17.87
N GLU A 624 -27.42 -28.41 -16.95
CA GLU A 624 -26.30 -28.86 -16.13
C GLU A 624 -25.13 -29.35 -16.99
N LYS A 625 -25.43 -30.12 -18.05
CA LYS A 625 -24.41 -30.63 -18.99
C LYS A 625 -23.81 -29.52 -19.85
N ARG A 626 -24.61 -28.53 -20.26
CA ARG A 626 -24.07 -27.35 -20.96
C ARG A 626 -23.18 -26.50 -20.06
N VAL A 627 -23.53 -26.35 -18.78
CA VAL A 627 -22.70 -25.68 -17.77
C VAL A 627 -21.41 -26.45 -17.53
N GLU A 628 -21.44 -27.78 -17.48
CA GLU A 628 -20.26 -28.64 -17.35
C GLU A 628 -19.24 -28.37 -18.47
N ILE A 629 -19.70 -28.27 -19.72
CA ILE A 629 -18.86 -27.94 -20.89
C ILE A 629 -18.19 -26.57 -20.73
N LEU A 630 -18.95 -25.53 -20.33
CA LEU A 630 -18.41 -24.19 -20.11
C LEU A 630 -17.38 -24.15 -18.97
N ARG A 631 -17.63 -24.91 -17.89
CA ARG A 631 -16.68 -25.05 -16.78
C ARG A 631 -15.40 -25.77 -17.21
N ARG A 632 -15.51 -26.81 -18.04
CA ARG A 632 -14.34 -27.50 -18.59
C ARG A 632 -13.53 -26.57 -19.50
N ALA A 633 -14.18 -25.81 -20.37
CA ALA A 633 -13.50 -24.79 -21.19
C ALA A 633 -12.79 -23.74 -20.32
N ALA A 634 -13.47 -23.22 -19.29
CA ALA A 634 -12.86 -22.26 -18.36
C ALA A 634 -11.66 -22.84 -17.59
N GLN A 635 -11.70 -24.12 -17.24
CA GLN A 635 -10.59 -24.82 -16.59
C GLN A 635 -9.39 -24.96 -17.54
N ILE A 636 -9.61 -25.37 -18.79
CA ILE A 636 -8.56 -25.47 -19.81
C ILE A 636 -7.91 -24.10 -20.06
N MET A 637 -8.71 -23.02 -20.14
CA MET A 637 -8.18 -21.66 -20.28
C MET A 637 -7.33 -21.24 -19.09
N ARG A 638 -7.70 -21.66 -17.87
CA ARG A 638 -6.93 -21.37 -16.64
C ARG A 638 -5.60 -22.13 -16.63
N GLU A 639 -5.61 -23.40 -17.00
CA GLU A 639 -4.41 -24.25 -17.12
C GLU A 639 -3.44 -23.69 -18.18
N ARG A 640 -3.97 -23.19 -19.30
CA ARG A 640 -3.18 -22.63 -20.42
C ARG A 640 -3.00 -21.11 -20.38
N ARG A 641 -3.26 -20.45 -19.25
CA ARG A 641 -3.36 -18.97 -19.18
C ARG A 641 -2.13 -18.24 -19.75
N PHE A 642 -0.92 -18.71 -19.45
CA PHE A 642 0.32 -18.06 -19.89
C PHE A 642 0.59 -18.31 -21.37
N GLU A 643 0.26 -19.50 -21.88
CA GLU A 643 0.35 -19.82 -23.31
C GLU A 643 -0.61 -18.95 -24.12
N LEU A 644 -1.88 -18.87 -23.68
CA LEU A 644 -2.89 -18.02 -24.32
C LEU A 644 -2.50 -16.54 -24.25
N ALA A 645 -1.99 -16.07 -23.11
CA ALA A 645 -1.53 -14.69 -22.97
C ALA A 645 -0.34 -14.39 -23.89
N ALA A 646 0.64 -15.30 -24.00
CA ALA A 646 1.77 -15.14 -24.90
C ALA A 646 1.33 -15.11 -26.37
N LEU A 647 0.42 -15.98 -26.79
CA LEU A 647 -0.14 -15.97 -28.14
C LEU A 647 -0.88 -14.65 -28.44
N ILE A 648 -1.73 -14.19 -27.52
CA ILE A 648 -2.44 -12.91 -27.65
C ILE A 648 -1.45 -11.75 -27.75
N SER A 649 -0.39 -11.75 -26.94
CA SER A 649 0.67 -10.74 -27.00
C SER A 649 1.38 -10.74 -28.35
N LEU A 650 1.74 -11.89 -28.90
CA LEU A 650 2.42 -11.99 -30.20
C LEU A 650 1.48 -11.60 -31.36
N GLU A 651 0.23 -12.06 -31.35
CA GLU A 651 -0.72 -11.84 -32.44
C GLU A 651 -1.31 -10.42 -32.46
N THR A 652 -1.48 -9.80 -31.28
CA THR A 652 -2.22 -8.52 -31.16
C THR A 652 -1.42 -7.40 -30.50
N ALA A 653 -0.12 -7.60 -30.25
CA ALA A 653 0.77 -6.66 -29.58
C ALA A 653 0.26 -6.19 -28.19
N ARG A 654 -0.49 -7.03 -27.49
CA ARG A 654 -0.92 -6.73 -26.11
C ARG A 654 0.23 -6.91 -25.13
N ARG A 655 0.40 -5.93 -24.24
CA ARG A 655 1.39 -5.96 -23.16
C ARG A 655 1.01 -6.99 -22.09
N TRP A 656 2.00 -7.45 -21.35
CA TRP A 656 1.82 -8.23 -20.14
C TRP A 656 1.18 -7.35 -19.06
N GLY A 657 0.39 -7.92 -18.16
CA GLY A 657 -0.23 -7.19 -17.04
C GLY A 657 -1.29 -6.17 -17.44
N GLY A 658 -1.33 -5.74 -18.71
CA GLY A 658 -2.44 -5.01 -19.28
C GLY A 658 -3.68 -5.88 -19.28
N GLY A 659 -4.54 -5.69 -18.27
CA GLY A 659 -5.95 -6.03 -18.41
C GLY A 659 -6.46 -5.51 -19.75
N PRO A 660 -7.47 -6.14 -20.37
CA PRO A 660 -7.81 -5.93 -21.77
C PRO A 660 -7.96 -4.44 -22.08
N THR A 661 -6.93 -3.85 -22.69
CA THR A 661 -6.94 -2.49 -23.21
C THR A 661 -8.16 -2.35 -24.10
N ARG A 662 -8.99 -1.34 -23.81
CA ARG A 662 -10.27 -0.98 -24.44
C ARG A 662 -10.48 -1.64 -25.81
N THR A 663 -11.14 -2.78 -25.78
CA THR A 663 -11.96 -3.29 -26.88
C THR A 663 -13.37 -3.37 -26.32
N PRO A 664 -14.41 -2.99 -27.08
CA PRO A 664 -15.75 -2.78 -26.53
C PRO A 664 -16.24 -4.08 -25.90
N ARG A 665 -16.69 -3.99 -24.64
CA ARG A 665 -17.44 -5.01 -23.88
C ARG A 665 -17.68 -6.32 -24.65
N ARG A 666 -16.80 -7.30 -24.45
CA ARG A 666 -17.23 -8.70 -24.44
C ARG A 666 -16.77 -9.31 -23.13
N PRO A 667 -17.63 -9.35 -22.09
CA PRO A 667 -17.42 -10.38 -21.08
C PRO A 667 -17.39 -11.71 -21.84
N THR A 668 -16.41 -12.56 -21.57
CA THR A 668 -16.45 -13.96 -22.01
C THR A 668 -17.82 -14.51 -21.56
N PRO A 669 -18.75 -14.84 -22.48
CA PRO A 669 -20.12 -15.22 -22.10
C PRO A 669 -20.13 -16.51 -21.28
N ALA A 670 -19.05 -17.31 -21.38
CA ALA A 670 -18.92 -18.62 -20.77
C ALA A 670 -19.06 -18.66 -19.24
N ARG A 671 -18.89 -17.54 -18.52
CA ARG A 671 -19.00 -17.52 -17.05
C ARG A 671 -20.28 -16.88 -16.51
N SER A 672 -21.12 -16.28 -17.37
CA SER A 672 -22.38 -15.63 -16.95
C SER A 672 -23.65 -16.34 -17.41
N TYR A 673 -23.57 -17.55 -17.94
CA TYR A 673 -24.76 -18.36 -18.25
C TYR A 673 -25.39 -18.91 -16.96
N HIS A 674 -26.20 -18.09 -16.30
CA HIS A 674 -27.26 -18.58 -15.42
C HIS A 674 -28.42 -19.10 -16.27
N PRO A 675 -29.05 -20.24 -15.93
CA PRO A 675 -30.21 -20.73 -16.66
C PRO A 675 -31.43 -19.85 -16.36
N ARG A 676 -31.74 -18.90 -17.24
CA ARG A 676 -33.09 -18.35 -17.39
C ARG A 676 -33.83 -19.15 -18.46
N ALA A 677 -34.41 -20.29 -18.08
CA ALA A 677 -35.31 -21.03 -18.94
C ALA A 677 -36.42 -21.72 -18.12
N ALA A 678 -37.38 -20.91 -17.67
CA ALA A 678 -38.73 -21.39 -17.41
C ALA A 678 -39.71 -20.24 -17.70
N PRO A 679 -40.47 -20.26 -18.82
CA PRO A 679 -41.61 -19.36 -18.95
C PRO A 679 -42.67 -19.78 -17.91
N PRO A 680 -43.40 -18.84 -17.29
CA PRO A 680 -44.46 -19.18 -16.36
C PRO A 680 -45.51 -20.04 -17.09
N ARG A 681 -45.80 -21.22 -16.52
CA ARG A 681 -46.93 -22.05 -16.93
C ARG A 681 -48.20 -21.18 -16.89
N ARG A 682 -48.75 -20.84 -18.06
CA ARG A 682 -50.14 -20.40 -18.16
C ARG A 682 -51.01 -21.57 -17.71
N ALA A 683 -51.61 -21.44 -16.53
CA ALA A 683 -52.68 -22.32 -16.12
C ALA A 683 -53.87 -22.07 -17.05
N HIS A 684 -54.10 -23.00 -17.98
CA HIS A 684 -55.40 -23.17 -18.63
C HIS A 684 -56.42 -23.53 -17.55
N ARG A 685 -57.28 -22.58 -17.17
CA ARG A 685 -58.60 -22.87 -16.61
C ARG A 685 -59.60 -22.80 -17.76
N ALA A 686 -60.04 -23.96 -18.24
CA ALA A 686 -61.21 -24.08 -19.10
C ALA A 686 -62.38 -24.58 -18.25
N ALA A 687 -63.44 -23.74 -18.22
CA ALA A 687 -64.89 -24.02 -18.17
C ALA A 687 -65.46 -24.97 -17.09
N ALA A 688 -66.66 -24.81 -16.52
CA ALA A 688 -67.93 -24.16 -16.91
C ALA A 688 -68.84 -24.07 -15.63
N PRO A 689 -70.17 -23.93 -15.72
CA PRO A 689 -70.96 -22.74 -16.07
C PRO A 689 -71.95 -22.33 -14.96
N ALA A 690 -72.45 -21.09 -15.02
CA ALA A 690 -73.81 -20.68 -14.71
C ALA A 690 -74.07 -19.32 -15.37
#